data_AF-A0AAV0JNG2-F1
#
_entry.id   AF-A0AAV0JNG2-F1
#
_cell.length_a   1.000
_cell.length_b   1.000
_cell.length_c   1.000
_cell.angle_alpha   90.00
_cell.angle_beta   90.00
_cell.angle_gamma   90.00
#
_symmetry.space_group_name_H-M   'P 1'
#
loop_
_entity.id
_entity.type
_entity.pdbx_description
1 polymer ?
#
loop_
_entity_poly.entity_id
_entity_poly.type
_entity_poly.pdbx_seq_one_letter_code
_entity_poly.pdbx_strand_id
1 'polypeptide(L)'
;MENQQHEVNVPAQNRFSVLNCIDLSNPDTQTSVSLLKKACLDCGFFYVVNHGISQEFMAEVFAQSKKFFELPAKEKMKVLRNEKNRGYTPELDELLDPENQVHGDYKEGYYIGIEVPEDDPEAEKPFYGPNVWPSSGSSFPPSEVARVVARIIALALDLEADFFDKPEMLGQPIAIMRLLRYGGQVSDPAKGLYGAGAHSDYGFITLLATDDVYGLQICNDKDAQHQVWEYVAPMQGSTLHRVLGNGQERYSTHQVTMVVITTMAASLFMMPSFIRAAPDACPPSLTNEADRINSLPGQPEPVGFGQFSGYIALDDQLQSRLFYYFAEASTNPASKPLVLWLGDQLECSNFGAFSGNGPFSPVCGNVLATNKYTFNQEANIIYLDSPTGTGFSFSANTTTTSATYIYNDTVIATQNMIFLTRWFQKYAEYKNRDFYIAGQGYATGRSVPFLANRILRGSTTNGINLKGIMMGNPLLDFDTDMGSIGDFLWSHGLISDKTHELMENFCNGAKWLREIYSGSPFCTACKEVDDRLSAEIPDALDMQDVSSDTCLAIFGPSSRVTGGSKFESSKLFSSIRSLTASPSHEEVSEGTDVCVKEKIMKYLNRKDVQEALHVRTTNWTACPRPIHYDKRGFETQTVDMVGSLLTKGIRVLIYSIDEVTFVPFLGTRVLVSDLADKVGLNTTVPYRGWFDTDKQVGGWTEAYGEMLAYASIRGGSAKTFCSGRKWMIGSQQRFLTVCLFRYLSCNVWTVAKGNGRTVESAYEADRIVKLPGQPQVSFQQYAGYVTVDETQQRELFYYFVEAATNSTSKPLVLWLTGGPGCSSIGAGAFSEHGPFKPNAAGVLVNNEYSWNKEANMLYLESPAGVGFSYSANASFYKLVNDSITAKDNLAFLQRWLLKFPEYKTRDLFVTGESYAGHYVPQLAQLIVESRSNLSLKGIAIGNPLLEFDTDLNGQGEYYWSHGLISDQTYHLANTVCNFSQINREGLAPSGDYSKPCGIVVAQISAEWPSQNFDNYDVTSDVCLSDGESQFGSLEQHSLLAPRFHPVSPLKSKQSGFRKQEAGGESIDLCVQDQTEKYLNRKDVQEAMHAKLVGVNNTWSLCSVVVNYDYYNLEIPTIGVVGSLVGSGIRVLVYSGDQDAVIPFTATRILVNRLATEMGLNTTVPYKAWFDYDKQVGGWTQVYGENNKLSFATIRGASHMAPSSSPKRSLALFAAFVAGRPLAD
;
A
#
# COMPACT_ATOMS: atom_id res chain seq x y z
N MET A 1 -36.64 -4.83 70.62
CA MET A 1 -35.72 -4.08 69.75
C MET A 1 -35.76 -4.77 68.41
N GLU A 2 -35.96 -4.00 67.34
CA GLU A 2 -36.53 -4.51 66.08
C GLU A 2 -35.61 -5.41 65.25
N ASN A 3 -36.24 -6.17 64.36
CA ASN A 3 -35.57 -6.76 63.20
C ASN A 3 -35.02 -5.65 62.32
N GLN A 4 -33.74 -5.73 61.96
CA GLN A 4 -33.26 -5.18 60.70
C GLN A 4 -32.72 -6.32 59.85
N GLN A 5 -33.58 -6.85 58.98
CA GLN A 5 -33.11 -7.54 57.79
C GLN A 5 -32.45 -6.49 56.90
N HIS A 6 -31.18 -6.65 56.57
CA HIS A 6 -30.62 -5.93 55.43
C HIS A 6 -31.14 -6.60 54.16
N GLU A 7 -32.28 -6.12 53.67
CA GLU A 7 -32.72 -6.37 52.30
C GLU A 7 -31.67 -5.77 51.36
N VAL A 8 -30.83 -6.63 50.78
CA VAL A 8 -30.03 -6.26 49.62
C VAL A 8 -31.02 -6.02 48.48
N ASN A 9 -31.23 -4.74 48.15
CA ASN A 9 -32.33 -4.30 47.31
C ASN A 9 -32.00 -4.53 45.82
N VAL A 10 -32.01 -5.81 45.41
CA VAL A 10 -31.75 -6.24 44.03
C VAL A 10 -32.90 -5.77 43.12
N PRO A 11 -32.63 -5.00 42.06
CA PRO A 11 -33.68 -4.58 41.13
C PRO A 11 -34.36 -5.78 40.46
N ALA A 12 -35.69 -5.79 40.47
CA ALA A 12 -36.53 -6.88 39.95
C ALA A 12 -36.55 -7.00 38.39
N GLN A 13 -35.44 -6.61 37.74
CA GLN A 13 -35.24 -6.64 36.29
C GLN A 13 -33.92 -7.34 35.87
N ASN A 14 -33.06 -7.72 36.82
CA ASN A 14 -31.79 -8.39 36.51
C ASN A 14 -32.04 -9.82 35.97
N ARG A 15 -31.44 -10.14 34.82
CA ARG A 15 -31.43 -11.51 34.28
C ARG A 15 -30.34 -12.35 34.93
N PHE A 16 -30.65 -13.62 35.18
CA PHE A 16 -29.71 -14.64 35.65
C PHE A 16 -29.65 -15.79 34.64
N SER A 17 -28.45 -16.29 34.35
CA SER A 17 -28.28 -17.42 33.43
C SER A 17 -28.63 -18.75 34.10
N VAL A 18 -29.35 -19.61 33.38
CA VAL A 18 -29.65 -20.99 33.80
C VAL A 18 -28.60 -21.92 33.22
N LEU A 19 -27.57 -22.21 34.02
CA LEU A 19 -26.46 -23.08 33.62
C LEU A 19 -26.76 -24.55 33.94
N ASN A 20 -26.21 -25.47 33.14
CA ASN A 20 -26.28 -26.90 33.44
C ASN A 20 -25.40 -27.22 34.68
N CYS A 21 -25.73 -28.29 35.39
CA CYS A 21 -25.00 -28.76 36.57
C CYS A 21 -24.52 -30.19 36.35
N ILE A 22 -23.21 -30.43 36.49
CA ILE A 22 -22.55 -31.71 36.23
C ILE A 22 -22.15 -32.34 37.56
N ASP A 23 -22.75 -33.49 37.88
CA ASP A 23 -22.42 -34.26 39.07
C ASP A 23 -21.32 -35.28 38.74
N LEU A 24 -20.15 -35.16 39.38
CA LEU A 24 -19.02 -36.09 39.18
C LEU A 24 -19.15 -37.40 39.98
N SER A 25 -20.14 -37.50 40.87
CA SER A 25 -20.46 -38.73 41.60
C SER A 25 -21.56 -39.57 40.92
N ASN A 26 -22.19 -39.04 39.87
CA ASN A 26 -23.23 -39.74 39.11
C ASN A 26 -22.67 -40.99 38.40
N PRO A 27 -23.18 -42.21 38.68
CA PRO A 27 -22.72 -43.43 38.02
C PRO A 27 -23.12 -43.54 36.54
N ASP A 28 -24.07 -42.73 36.06
CA ASP A 28 -24.35 -42.62 34.62
C ASP A 28 -23.51 -41.50 33.97
N THR A 29 -22.36 -41.90 33.44
CA THR A 29 -21.47 -41.01 32.68
C THR A 29 -22.14 -40.41 31.44
N GLN A 30 -23.13 -41.08 30.82
CA GLN A 30 -23.77 -40.57 29.59
C GLN A 30 -24.67 -39.37 29.87
N THR A 31 -25.34 -39.32 31.02
CA THR A 31 -26.05 -38.12 31.49
C THR A 31 -25.08 -36.95 31.69
N SER A 32 -23.95 -37.16 32.38
CA SER A 32 -22.96 -36.09 32.63
C SER A 32 -22.27 -35.62 31.33
N VAL A 33 -21.97 -36.52 30.39
CA VAL A 33 -21.49 -36.19 29.04
C VAL A 33 -22.51 -35.36 28.26
N SER A 34 -23.79 -35.75 28.28
CA SER A 34 -24.86 -35.05 27.55
C SER A 34 -25.09 -33.64 28.09
N LEU A 35 -25.07 -33.46 29.41
CA LEU A 35 -25.22 -32.15 30.05
C LEU A 35 -24.01 -31.24 29.81
N LEU A 36 -22.78 -31.79 29.79
CA LEU A 36 -21.57 -31.04 29.50
C LEU A 36 -21.52 -30.62 28.02
N LYS A 37 -21.75 -31.55 27.08
CA LYS A 37 -21.81 -31.26 25.63
C LYS A 37 -22.84 -30.16 25.34
N LYS A 38 -24.00 -30.21 26.00
CA LYS A 38 -25.01 -29.14 25.93
C LYS A 38 -24.50 -27.80 26.49
N ALA A 39 -23.84 -27.78 27.65
CA ALA A 39 -23.32 -26.55 28.24
C ALA A 39 -22.31 -25.83 27.34
N CYS A 40 -21.36 -26.58 26.76
CA CYS A 40 -20.35 -26.04 25.84
C CYS A 40 -20.98 -25.50 24.54
N LEU A 41 -22.05 -26.12 24.03
CA LEU A 41 -22.79 -25.66 22.86
C LEU A 41 -23.70 -24.45 23.16
N ASP A 42 -24.33 -24.39 24.33
CA ASP A 42 -25.27 -23.32 24.69
C ASP A 42 -24.56 -22.00 25.05
N CYS A 43 -23.62 -22.06 26.00
CA CYS A 43 -23.08 -20.87 26.69
C CYS A 43 -21.64 -21.01 27.25
N GLY A 44 -20.98 -22.16 27.11
CA GLY A 44 -19.58 -22.36 27.54
C GLY A 44 -19.35 -22.40 29.06
N PHE A 45 -20.40 -22.30 29.89
CA PHE A 45 -20.33 -22.30 31.35
C PHE A 45 -21.26 -23.35 31.99
N PHE A 46 -20.79 -24.02 33.05
CA PHE A 46 -21.59 -24.96 33.85
C PHE A 46 -21.11 -25.06 35.30
N TYR A 47 -21.99 -25.45 36.21
CA TYR A 47 -21.59 -25.83 37.57
C TYR A 47 -21.07 -27.27 37.58
N VAL A 48 -20.08 -27.55 38.41
CA VAL A 48 -19.65 -28.91 38.75
C VAL A 48 -19.82 -29.12 40.25
N VAL A 49 -20.49 -30.21 40.63
CA VAL A 49 -20.82 -30.58 42.01
C VAL A 49 -20.31 -31.98 42.35
N ASN A 50 -20.22 -32.29 43.64
CA ASN A 50 -19.72 -33.57 44.17
C ASN A 50 -18.30 -33.92 43.66
N HIS A 51 -17.49 -32.90 43.38
CA HIS A 51 -16.15 -32.99 42.78
C HIS A 51 -15.04 -33.48 43.72
N GLY A 52 -15.37 -33.85 44.96
CA GLY A 52 -14.42 -34.47 45.90
C GLY A 52 -13.45 -33.50 46.60
N ILE A 53 -13.43 -32.21 46.27
CA ILE A 53 -12.73 -31.20 47.08
C ILE A 53 -13.59 -30.90 48.31
N SER A 54 -13.01 -31.03 49.52
CA SER A 54 -13.74 -30.81 50.77
C SER A 54 -14.09 -29.33 50.97
N GLN A 55 -15.26 -29.07 51.56
CA GLN A 55 -15.75 -27.71 51.80
C GLN A 55 -14.88 -26.98 52.83
N GLU A 56 -14.30 -27.71 53.78
CA GLU A 56 -13.33 -27.24 54.76
C GLU A 56 -12.05 -26.72 54.08
N PHE A 57 -11.54 -27.43 53.07
CA PHE A 57 -10.34 -26.99 52.32
C PHE A 57 -10.61 -25.75 51.48
N MET A 58 -11.77 -25.69 50.81
CA MET A 58 -12.17 -24.47 50.08
C MET A 58 -12.31 -23.27 51.04
N ALA A 59 -12.93 -23.46 52.20
CA ALA A 59 -13.04 -22.43 53.22
C ALA A 59 -11.67 -21.99 53.78
N GLU A 60 -10.72 -22.92 53.96
CA GLU A 60 -9.35 -22.58 54.35
C GLU A 60 -8.62 -21.76 53.27
N VAL A 61 -8.71 -22.16 51.99
CA VAL A 61 -8.11 -21.40 50.88
C VAL A 61 -8.66 -19.97 50.81
N PHE A 62 -9.98 -19.77 50.94
CA PHE A 62 -10.57 -18.44 51.03
C PHE A 62 -10.14 -17.68 52.29
N ALA A 63 -10.00 -18.34 53.44
CA ALA A 63 -9.54 -17.69 54.68
C ALA A 63 -8.08 -17.22 54.60
N GLN A 64 -7.16 -18.03 54.04
CA GLN A 64 -5.77 -17.62 53.84
C GLN A 64 -5.64 -16.55 52.75
N SER A 65 -6.43 -16.66 51.66
CA SER A 65 -6.55 -15.63 50.61
C SER A 65 -6.94 -14.28 51.21
N LYS A 66 -8.03 -14.24 51.99
CA LYS A 66 -8.52 -13.04 52.68
C LYS A 66 -7.44 -12.44 53.60
N LYS A 67 -6.83 -13.28 54.44
CA LYS A 67 -5.75 -12.89 55.36
C LYS A 67 -4.52 -12.32 54.65
N PHE A 68 -4.21 -12.76 53.44
CA PHE A 68 -3.16 -12.16 52.62
C PHE A 68 -3.58 -10.81 52.05
N PHE A 69 -4.77 -10.73 51.43
CA PHE A 69 -5.22 -9.48 50.80
C PHE A 69 -5.56 -8.37 51.80
N GLU A 70 -5.88 -8.70 53.05
CA GLU A 70 -6.02 -7.75 54.18
C GLU A 70 -4.68 -7.15 54.66
N LEU A 71 -3.53 -7.64 54.19
CA LEU A 71 -2.22 -7.06 54.54
C LEU A 71 -2.03 -5.65 53.92
N PRO A 72 -1.31 -4.74 54.59
CA PRO A 72 -0.95 -3.46 54.01
C PRO A 72 -0.23 -3.61 52.66
N ALA A 73 -0.51 -2.74 51.69
CA ALA A 73 0.05 -2.84 50.34
C ALA A 73 1.58 -3.00 50.31
N LYS A 74 2.31 -2.31 51.21
CA LYS A 74 3.77 -2.44 51.36
C LYS A 74 4.24 -3.87 51.68
N GLU A 75 3.42 -4.67 52.36
CA GLU A 75 3.72 -6.07 52.67
C GLU A 75 3.34 -6.98 51.49
N LYS A 76 2.19 -6.76 50.83
CA LYS A 76 1.78 -7.51 49.63
C LYS A 76 2.78 -7.32 48.47
N MET A 77 3.30 -6.11 48.29
CA MET A 77 4.31 -5.78 47.27
C MET A 77 5.69 -6.43 47.50
N LYS A 78 5.95 -7.08 48.66
CA LYS A 78 7.20 -7.85 48.85
C LYS A 78 7.26 -9.13 48.03
N VAL A 79 6.11 -9.62 47.60
CA VAL A 79 5.93 -10.87 46.86
C VAL A 79 5.31 -10.59 45.48
N LEU A 80 5.65 -9.44 44.88
CA LEU A 80 5.19 -8.99 43.56
C LEU A 80 5.41 -10.04 42.46
N ARG A 81 4.49 -10.12 41.51
CA ARG A 81 4.49 -11.06 40.38
C ARG A 81 5.80 -11.00 39.60
N ASN A 82 6.49 -12.14 39.52
CA ASN A 82 7.74 -12.30 38.76
C ASN A 82 7.49 -12.65 37.27
N GLU A 83 8.57 -12.69 36.49
CA GLU A 83 8.59 -13.06 35.06
C GLU A 83 8.06 -14.47 34.74
N LYS A 84 7.99 -15.37 35.73
CA LYS A 84 7.38 -16.71 35.61
C LYS A 84 5.88 -16.70 35.96
N ASN A 85 5.28 -15.52 36.12
CA ASN A 85 3.92 -15.30 36.60
C ASN A 85 3.63 -16.00 37.94
N ARG A 86 4.51 -15.81 38.94
CA ARG A 86 4.32 -16.21 40.34
C ARG A 86 4.36 -15.00 41.25
N GLY A 87 3.41 -14.90 42.20
CA GLY A 87 3.31 -13.79 43.16
C GLY A 87 2.11 -12.86 42.94
N TYR A 88 2.17 -11.70 43.59
CA TYR A 88 1.09 -10.73 43.76
C TYR A 88 0.95 -9.75 42.59
N THR A 89 -0.28 -9.49 42.17
CA THR A 89 -0.69 -8.47 41.20
C THR A 89 -1.53 -7.41 41.93
N PRO A 90 -1.12 -6.12 41.97
CA PRO A 90 -1.88 -5.07 42.65
C PRO A 90 -3.14 -4.63 41.89
N GLU A 91 -4.03 -3.92 42.58
CA GLU A 91 -5.22 -3.29 41.96
C GLU A 91 -4.77 -2.34 40.82
N LEU A 92 -5.48 -2.37 39.68
CA LEU A 92 -5.21 -1.63 38.44
C LEU A 92 -4.01 -2.08 37.58
N ASP A 93 -3.27 -3.15 37.95
CA ASP A 93 -2.11 -3.65 37.17
C ASP A 93 -2.50 -4.41 35.88
N GLU A 94 -3.67 -5.05 35.89
CA GLU A 94 -4.25 -5.72 34.72
C GLU A 94 -5.34 -4.85 34.10
N LEU A 95 -5.47 -4.87 32.78
CA LEU A 95 -6.53 -4.19 32.04
C LEU A 95 -7.10 -5.16 30.99
N LEU A 96 -8.19 -5.83 31.34
CA LEU A 96 -8.79 -6.87 30.49
C LEU A 96 -9.68 -6.32 29.37
N ASP A 97 -10.27 -5.14 29.54
CA ASP A 97 -11.13 -4.48 28.56
C ASP A 97 -10.68 -3.02 28.33
N PRO A 98 -9.67 -2.78 27.47
CA PRO A 98 -9.16 -1.44 27.22
C PRO A 98 -10.10 -0.54 26.39
N GLU A 99 -11.22 -1.08 25.88
CA GLU A 99 -12.22 -0.30 25.16
C GLU A 99 -13.23 0.33 26.13
N ASN A 100 -13.69 -0.43 27.12
CA ASN A 100 -14.67 0.02 28.10
C ASN A 100 -14.07 0.45 29.45
N GLN A 101 -12.82 0.09 29.78
CA GLN A 101 -12.18 0.41 31.07
C GLN A 101 -10.87 1.19 30.89
N VAL A 102 -10.82 2.41 31.44
CA VAL A 102 -9.75 3.39 31.15
C VAL A 102 -8.64 3.43 32.21
N HIS A 103 -8.85 2.78 33.37
CA HIS A 103 -7.99 2.94 34.56
C HIS A 103 -7.35 1.64 35.07
N GLY A 104 -7.52 0.51 34.37
CA GLY A 104 -7.18 -0.82 34.87
C GLY A 104 -8.33 -1.46 35.65
N ASP A 105 -8.27 -2.79 35.81
CA ASP A 105 -9.24 -3.61 36.53
C ASP A 105 -9.20 -3.34 38.04
N TYR A 106 -10.36 -3.15 38.68
CA TYR A 106 -10.45 -3.02 40.15
C TYR A 106 -10.40 -4.41 40.81
N LYS A 107 -9.30 -5.13 40.60
CA LYS A 107 -8.98 -6.44 41.18
C LYS A 107 -7.50 -6.52 41.54
N GLU A 108 -7.19 -7.20 42.63
CA GLU A 108 -5.84 -7.69 42.93
C GLU A 108 -5.80 -9.22 42.90
N GLY A 109 -4.63 -9.78 42.58
CA GLY A 109 -4.45 -11.21 42.36
C GLY A 109 -3.22 -11.78 43.05
N TYR A 110 -3.21 -13.10 43.25
CA TYR A 110 -2.04 -13.86 43.70
C TYR A 110 -1.90 -15.14 42.88
N TYR A 111 -0.79 -15.25 42.16
CA TYR A 111 -0.52 -16.30 41.20
C TYR A 111 0.40 -17.38 41.80
N ILE A 112 -0.09 -18.61 41.85
CA ILE A 112 0.62 -19.82 42.28
C ILE A 112 0.55 -20.81 41.12
N GLY A 113 1.60 -21.58 40.87
CA GLY A 113 1.56 -22.67 39.90
C GLY A 113 2.29 -23.91 40.41
N ILE A 114 2.53 -24.88 39.53
CA ILE A 114 3.37 -26.03 39.86
C ILE A 114 4.75 -25.53 40.33
N GLU A 115 5.17 -26.03 41.49
CA GLU A 115 6.45 -25.73 42.11
C GLU A 115 7.58 -26.47 41.36
N VAL A 116 8.60 -25.74 40.91
CA VAL A 116 9.76 -26.32 40.21
C VAL A 116 11.03 -25.79 40.86
N PRO A 117 11.98 -26.64 41.28
CA PRO A 117 13.25 -26.19 41.87
C PRO A 117 14.04 -25.29 40.93
N GLU A 118 14.75 -24.31 41.49
CA GLU A 118 15.55 -23.32 40.72
C GLU A 118 16.77 -23.95 40.02
N ASP A 119 17.16 -25.17 40.42
CA ASP A 119 18.21 -26.01 39.83
C ASP A 119 17.68 -27.09 38.86
N ASP A 120 16.37 -27.16 38.62
CA ASP A 120 15.77 -28.08 37.64
C ASP A 120 15.85 -27.49 36.20
N PRO A 121 16.30 -28.24 35.18
CA PRO A 121 16.31 -27.78 33.79
C PRO A 121 14.96 -27.30 33.23
N GLU A 122 13.83 -27.72 33.82
CA GLU A 122 12.51 -27.20 33.46
C GLU A 122 12.32 -25.75 33.92
N ALA A 123 13.01 -25.28 34.96
CA ALA A 123 12.89 -23.93 35.51
C ALA A 123 13.43 -22.82 34.58
N GLU A 124 14.17 -23.14 33.51
CA GLU A 124 14.49 -22.16 32.47
C GLU A 124 13.22 -21.70 31.71
N LYS A 125 12.18 -22.53 31.65
CA LYS A 125 11.00 -22.33 30.77
C LYS A 125 10.02 -21.27 31.31
N PRO A 126 9.27 -20.57 30.44
CA PRO A 126 8.18 -19.70 30.86
C PRO A 126 7.13 -20.46 31.67
N PHE A 127 6.60 -19.86 32.74
CA PHE A 127 5.66 -20.47 33.69
C PHE A 127 6.19 -21.65 34.54
N TYR A 128 7.45 -22.05 34.41
CA TYR A 128 8.12 -23.02 35.29
C TYR A 128 9.16 -22.30 36.16
N GLY A 129 9.27 -22.71 37.43
CA GLY A 129 10.15 -22.12 38.44
C GLY A 129 9.50 -22.11 39.83
N PRO A 130 10.22 -21.61 40.86
CA PRO A 130 9.71 -21.58 42.23
C PRO A 130 8.56 -20.58 42.40
N ASN A 131 7.60 -20.91 43.25
CA ASN A 131 6.54 -20.01 43.68
C ASN A 131 7.10 -18.99 44.68
N VAL A 132 6.73 -17.73 44.48
CA VAL A 132 6.94 -16.69 45.49
C VAL A 132 5.92 -16.92 46.61
N TRP A 133 6.36 -16.99 47.87
CA TRP A 133 5.50 -17.17 49.04
C TRP A 133 5.79 -16.12 50.13
N PRO A 134 4.78 -15.57 50.84
CA PRO A 134 4.98 -14.57 51.91
C PRO A 134 5.48 -15.17 53.24
N SER A 135 5.43 -16.49 53.37
CA SER A 135 5.99 -17.32 54.45
C SER A 135 6.15 -18.74 53.90
N SER A 136 6.77 -19.68 54.63
CA SER A 136 6.95 -21.06 54.16
C SER A 136 5.61 -21.73 53.77
N GLY A 137 5.33 -21.84 52.47
CA GLY A 137 4.09 -22.37 51.92
C GLY A 137 4.15 -23.86 51.60
N SER A 138 2.97 -24.44 51.36
CA SER A 138 2.80 -25.84 50.93
C SER A 138 2.55 -25.91 49.44
N SER A 139 3.10 -26.91 48.75
CA SER A 139 2.78 -27.19 47.35
C SER A 139 1.29 -27.51 47.17
N PHE A 140 0.67 -26.96 46.13
CA PHE A 140 -0.71 -27.23 45.76
C PHE A 140 -0.76 -28.36 44.70
N PRO A 141 -1.61 -29.41 44.86
CA PRO A 141 -1.65 -30.53 43.92
C PRO A 141 -2.34 -30.13 42.58
N PRO A 142 -1.87 -30.64 41.42
CA PRO A 142 -2.60 -30.50 40.17
C PRO A 142 -3.98 -31.18 40.30
N SER A 143 -5.06 -30.43 40.12
CA SER A 143 -6.40 -30.90 40.53
C SER A 143 -6.86 -32.11 39.74
N GLU A 144 -7.11 -33.22 40.45
CA GLU A 144 -7.67 -34.44 39.88
C GLU A 144 -9.07 -34.21 39.25
N VAL A 145 -9.83 -33.25 39.79
CA VAL A 145 -11.11 -32.76 39.24
C VAL A 145 -10.99 -32.35 37.76
N ALA A 146 -9.98 -31.55 37.41
CA ALA A 146 -9.81 -31.09 36.03
C ALA A 146 -9.45 -32.24 35.07
N ARG A 147 -8.79 -33.30 35.55
CA ARG A 147 -8.62 -34.53 34.78
C ARG A 147 -9.94 -35.27 34.60
N VAL A 148 -10.72 -35.45 35.68
CA VAL A 148 -12.04 -36.11 35.58
C VAL A 148 -12.95 -35.39 34.59
N VAL A 149 -12.99 -34.05 34.60
CA VAL A 149 -13.78 -33.29 33.61
C VAL A 149 -13.16 -33.37 32.20
N ALA A 150 -11.83 -33.38 32.05
CA ALA A 150 -11.19 -33.65 30.75
C ALA A 150 -11.62 -35.01 30.15
N ARG A 151 -11.82 -36.05 30.97
CA ARG A 151 -12.34 -37.35 30.50
C ARG A 151 -13.79 -37.28 30.04
N ILE A 152 -14.62 -36.49 30.71
CA ILE A 152 -16.02 -36.24 30.29
C ILE A 152 -16.05 -35.41 29.00
N ILE A 153 -15.15 -34.44 28.83
CA ILE A 153 -14.96 -33.67 27.58
C ILE A 153 -14.52 -34.59 26.44
N ALA A 154 -13.58 -35.52 26.67
CA ALA A 154 -13.16 -36.49 25.65
C ALA A 154 -14.34 -37.33 25.15
N LEU A 155 -15.14 -37.88 26.08
CA LEU A 155 -16.37 -38.62 25.74
C LEU A 155 -17.43 -37.73 25.06
N ALA A 156 -17.53 -36.45 25.44
CA ALA A 156 -18.40 -35.48 24.76
C ALA A 156 -17.94 -35.14 23.34
N LEU A 157 -16.65 -35.25 23.04
CA LEU A 157 -16.08 -35.11 21.69
C LEU A 157 -16.04 -36.43 20.91
N ASP A 158 -16.72 -37.47 21.41
CA ASP A 158 -16.77 -38.82 20.82
C ASP A 158 -15.38 -39.49 20.72
N LEU A 159 -14.47 -39.18 21.66
CA LEU A 159 -13.11 -39.71 21.80
C LEU A 159 -13.00 -40.75 22.95
N GLU A 160 -11.86 -41.45 23.01
CA GLU A 160 -11.49 -42.32 24.14
C GLU A 160 -11.40 -41.51 25.45
N ALA A 161 -11.89 -42.05 26.56
CA ALA A 161 -12.03 -41.30 27.82
C ALA A 161 -10.69 -40.75 28.35
N ASP A 162 -9.57 -41.45 28.14
CA ASP A 162 -8.22 -41.07 28.54
C ASP A 162 -7.44 -40.31 27.45
N PHE A 163 -8.10 -39.88 26.37
CA PHE A 163 -7.46 -39.20 25.23
C PHE A 163 -6.59 -38.00 25.64
N PHE A 164 -7.03 -37.20 26.61
CA PHE A 164 -6.28 -36.04 27.10
C PHE A 164 -5.24 -36.37 28.20
N ASP A 165 -5.27 -37.55 28.83
CA ASP A 165 -4.26 -37.95 29.83
C ASP A 165 -2.92 -38.37 29.20
N LYS A 166 -2.84 -38.42 27.85
CA LYS A 166 -1.63 -38.75 27.09
C LYS A 166 -0.47 -37.78 27.42
N PRO A 167 0.80 -38.25 27.46
CA PRO A 167 1.95 -37.44 27.92
C PRO A 167 2.09 -36.07 27.26
N GLU A 168 1.74 -35.99 25.98
CA GLU A 168 1.85 -34.80 25.13
C GLU A 168 0.76 -33.76 25.45
N MET A 169 -0.41 -34.23 25.90
CA MET A 169 -1.63 -33.45 26.14
C MET A 169 -1.64 -32.88 27.56
N LEU A 170 -2.18 -33.63 28.54
CA LEU A 170 -2.18 -33.28 29.97
C LEU A 170 -1.24 -34.18 30.77
N GLY A 171 -0.16 -34.69 30.18
CA GLY A 171 0.88 -35.43 30.92
C GLY A 171 1.56 -34.53 31.96
N GLN A 172 2.14 -33.43 31.50
CA GLN A 172 2.72 -32.37 32.33
C GLN A 172 2.04 -31.02 32.00
N PRO A 173 0.80 -30.80 32.44
CA PRO A 173 0.05 -29.61 32.09
C PRO A 173 0.57 -28.40 32.87
N ILE A 174 0.55 -27.22 32.25
CA ILE A 174 0.76 -25.96 32.98
C ILE A 174 -0.49 -25.74 33.83
N ALA A 175 -0.34 -25.82 35.16
CA ALA A 175 -1.41 -25.53 36.11
C ALA A 175 -1.08 -24.27 36.91
N ILE A 176 -2.00 -23.30 36.91
CA ILE A 176 -1.87 -22.00 37.60
C ILE A 176 -3.14 -21.71 38.40
N MET A 177 -3.01 -21.60 39.71
CA MET A 177 -4.05 -21.10 40.61
C MET A 177 -3.91 -19.58 40.77
N ARG A 178 -5.01 -18.85 40.61
CA ARG A 178 -5.13 -17.41 40.90
C ARG A 178 -6.08 -17.24 42.08
N LEU A 179 -5.60 -16.70 43.18
CA LEU A 179 -6.45 -16.12 44.21
C LEU A 179 -6.77 -14.69 43.79
N LEU A 180 -8.03 -14.28 43.86
CA LEU A 180 -8.50 -12.96 43.37
C LEU A 180 -9.33 -12.27 44.45
N ARG A 181 -9.11 -10.96 44.61
CA ARG A 181 -9.97 -10.06 45.38
C ARG A 181 -10.35 -8.88 44.51
N TYR A 182 -11.64 -8.60 44.43
CA TYR A 182 -12.14 -7.40 43.75
C TYR A 182 -12.16 -6.22 44.73
N GLY A 183 -11.68 -5.06 44.25
CA GLY A 183 -11.35 -3.87 45.05
C GLY A 183 -12.55 -3.14 45.63
N GLY A 184 -12.30 -2.12 46.44
CA GLY A 184 -13.32 -1.46 47.29
C GLY A 184 -14.44 -0.67 46.56
N GLN A 185 -14.52 -0.73 45.24
CA GLN A 185 -15.29 0.19 44.41
C GLN A 185 -16.44 -0.53 43.69
N VAL A 186 -17.67 -0.07 43.92
CA VAL A 186 -18.88 -0.53 43.23
C VAL A 186 -18.75 -0.24 41.73
N SER A 187 -19.13 -1.20 40.89
CA SER A 187 -19.00 -1.05 39.44
C SER A 187 -20.00 -0.07 38.85
N ASP A 188 -19.54 0.70 37.87
CA ASP A 188 -20.33 1.66 37.10
C ASP A 188 -19.93 1.56 35.62
N PRO A 189 -20.62 0.70 34.85
CA PRO A 189 -20.38 0.54 33.41
C PRO A 189 -20.47 1.85 32.62
N ALA A 190 -21.31 2.79 33.04
CA ALA A 190 -21.46 4.09 32.37
C ALA A 190 -20.26 5.05 32.62
N LYS A 191 -19.32 4.67 33.50
CA LYS A 191 -18.03 5.33 33.71
C LYS A 191 -16.82 4.44 33.39
N GLY A 192 -17.04 3.23 32.84
CA GLY A 192 -15.98 2.28 32.56
C GLY A 192 -15.31 1.69 33.80
N LEU A 193 -16.09 1.43 34.86
CA LEU A 193 -15.60 0.93 36.15
C LEU A 193 -16.10 -0.49 36.41
N TYR A 194 -15.28 -1.50 36.17
CA TYR A 194 -15.58 -2.91 36.45
C TYR A 194 -14.57 -3.52 37.42
N GLY A 195 -14.97 -4.56 38.16
CA GLY A 195 -14.06 -5.36 38.98
C GLY A 195 -13.06 -6.12 38.09
N ALA A 196 -13.57 -6.69 37.00
CA ALA A 196 -12.80 -7.12 35.85
C ALA A 196 -13.60 -6.83 34.58
N GLY A 197 -12.93 -6.27 33.56
CA GLY A 197 -13.51 -6.03 32.24
C GLY A 197 -13.97 -7.30 31.51
N ALA A 198 -14.66 -7.12 30.37
CA ALA A 198 -15.15 -8.21 29.55
C ALA A 198 -14.00 -8.99 28.87
N HIS A 199 -13.86 -10.28 29.17
CA HIS A 199 -12.76 -11.12 28.66
C HIS A 199 -13.10 -12.60 28.54
N SER A 200 -12.17 -13.36 27.95
CA SER A 200 -12.20 -14.82 27.84
C SER A 200 -10.91 -15.43 28.39
N ASP A 201 -11.02 -16.60 29.04
CA ASP A 201 -9.85 -17.36 29.49
C ASP A 201 -9.06 -17.97 28.33
N TYR A 202 -7.75 -18.15 28.55
CA TYR A 202 -6.81 -18.74 27.58
C TYR A 202 -6.43 -20.21 27.91
N GLY A 203 -7.04 -20.83 28.92
CA GLY A 203 -6.73 -22.20 29.38
C GLY A 203 -7.74 -23.25 28.91
N PHE A 204 -7.30 -24.50 28.73
CA PHE A 204 -8.15 -25.60 28.24
C PHE A 204 -9.34 -25.88 29.18
N ILE A 205 -9.07 -25.86 30.49
CA ILE A 205 -10.08 -25.92 31.55
C ILE A 205 -9.79 -24.79 32.56
N THR A 206 -10.84 -24.04 32.92
CA THR A 206 -10.84 -23.15 34.09
C THR A 206 -11.81 -23.71 35.13
N LEU A 207 -11.30 -23.98 36.34
CA LEU A 207 -12.14 -24.11 37.54
C LEU A 207 -12.27 -22.71 38.16
N LEU A 208 -13.47 -22.32 38.59
CA LEU A 208 -13.71 -21.07 39.32
C LEU A 208 -14.57 -21.36 40.57
N ALA A 209 -13.98 -21.18 41.75
CA ALA A 209 -14.69 -21.07 43.01
C ALA A 209 -14.98 -19.60 43.32
N THR A 210 -16.18 -19.32 43.82
CA THR A 210 -16.65 -18.00 44.27
C THR A 210 -17.04 -18.08 45.75
N ASP A 211 -17.06 -16.92 46.42
CA ASP A 211 -17.78 -16.78 47.69
C ASP A 211 -19.31 -16.65 47.45
N ASP A 212 -20.10 -16.45 48.50
CA ASP A 212 -21.56 -16.32 48.40
C ASP A 212 -22.00 -14.94 47.81
N VAL A 213 -21.11 -14.15 47.18
CA VAL A 213 -21.40 -12.81 46.64
C VAL A 213 -21.61 -12.84 45.13
N TYR A 214 -22.74 -12.28 44.69
CA TYR A 214 -23.08 -12.11 43.27
C TYR A 214 -22.26 -10.99 42.62
N GLY A 215 -21.71 -11.26 41.43
CA GLY A 215 -20.99 -10.25 40.62
C GLY A 215 -20.43 -10.74 39.29
N LEU A 216 -20.26 -12.06 39.10
CA LEU A 216 -19.94 -12.62 37.80
C LEU A 216 -21.12 -12.45 36.82
N GLN A 217 -20.82 -11.97 35.61
CA GLN A 217 -21.74 -11.95 34.48
C GLN A 217 -21.14 -12.62 33.26
N ILE A 218 -21.98 -13.27 32.45
CA ILE A 218 -21.61 -13.89 31.17
C ILE A 218 -22.42 -13.30 30.02
N CYS A 219 -21.85 -13.31 28.82
CA CYS A 219 -22.52 -12.96 27.57
C CYS A 219 -22.53 -14.19 26.65
N ASN A 220 -23.72 -14.76 26.44
CA ASN A 220 -23.96 -15.99 25.68
C ASN A 220 -23.79 -15.83 24.17
N ASP A 221 -23.86 -14.58 23.68
CA ASP A 221 -23.61 -14.19 22.29
C ASP A 221 -22.81 -12.88 22.29
N LYS A 222 -21.47 -13.02 22.23
CA LYS A 222 -20.54 -11.89 22.24
C LYS A 222 -20.53 -11.08 20.93
N ASP A 223 -21.03 -11.67 19.84
CA ASP A 223 -20.96 -11.10 18.49
C ASP A 223 -22.26 -10.38 18.10
N ALA A 224 -23.28 -10.40 18.97
CA ALA A 224 -24.51 -9.64 18.82
C ALA A 224 -24.29 -8.11 18.95
N GLN A 225 -24.95 -7.34 18.07
CA GLN A 225 -24.93 -5.86 18.09
C GLN A 225 -25.37 -5.21 19.42
N HIS A 226 -26.05 -5.97 20.29
CA HIS A 226 -26.32 -5.57 21.66
C HIS A 226 -26.08 -6.76 22.58
N GLN A 227 -24.86 -6.84 23.12
CA GLN A 227 -24.45 -7.88 24.06
C GLN A 227 -25.35 -7.90 25.29
N VAL A 228 -25.98 -9.05 25.55
CA VAL A 228 -26.82 -9.25 26.74
C VAL A 228 -25.99 -9.92 27.82
N TRP A 229 -25.75 -9.17 28.90
CA TRP A 229 -25.04 -9.62 30.09
C TRP A 229 -26.01 -10.16 31.14
N GLU A 230 -25.78 -11.39 31.56
CA GLU A 230 -26.62 -12.11 32.54
C GLU A 230 -25.78 -12.51 33.76
N TYR A 231 -26.35 -12.39 34.96
CA TYR A 231 -25.64 -12.76 36.20
C TYR A 231 -25.58 -14.28 36.39
N VAL A 232 -24.42 -14.77 36.82
CA VAL A 232 -24.26 -16.13 37.34
C VAL A 232 -24.46 -16.11 38.85
N ALA A 233 -25.21 -17.08 39.38
CA ALA A 233 -25.42 -17.20 40.82
C ALA A 233 -24.25 -17.96 41.47
N PRO A 234 -23.73 -17.54 42.64
CA PRO A 234 -22.84 -18.37 43.41
C PRO A 234 -23.61 -19.60 43.90
N MET A 235 -23.02 -20.78 43.75
CA MET A 235 -23.57 -22.05 44.22
C MET A 235 -22.58 -22.70 45.16
N GLN A 236 -22.86 -22.59 46.46
CA GLN A 236 -21.98 -23.05 47.54
C GLN A 236 -21.68 -24.55 47.41
N GLY A 237 -20.39 -24.92 47.51
CA GLY A 237 -19.93 -26.30 47.33
C GLY A 237 -19.76 -26.75 45.86
N SER A 238 -19.97 -25.87 44.88
CA SER A 238 -19.68 -26.13 43.46
C SER A 238 -18.43 -25.38 42.98
N THR A 239 -17.86 -25.85 41.86
CA THR A 239 -16.94 -25.04 41.04
C THR A 239 -17.62 -24.72 39.72
N LEU A 240 -17.68 -23.45 39.32
CA LEU A 240 -18.06 -23.06 37.97
C LEU A 240 -16.93 -23.46 37.00
N HIS A 241 -17.30 -23.92 35.82
CA HIS A 241 -16.39 -24.44 34.81
C HIS A 241 -16.51 -23.67 33.49
N ARG A 242 -15.38 -23.58 32.79
CA ARG A 242 -15.27 -23.19 31.37
C ARG A 242 -14.41 -24.23 30.64
N VAL A 243 -14.74 -24.49 29.38
CA VAL A 243 -13.99 -25.38 28.47
C VAL A 243 -13.59 -24.61 27.21
N LEU A 244 -12.39 -24.86 26.68
CA LEU A 244 -12.01 -24.47 25.31
C LEU A 244 -11.95 -25.73 24.44
N GLY A 245 -12.94 -25.91 23.56
CA GLY A 245 -13.12 -27.08 22.70
C GLY A 245 -13.08 -26.76 21.20
N ASN A 246 -12.73 -27.78 20.40
CA ASN A 246 -12.48 -27.67 18.95
C ASN A 246 -13.68 -27.12 18.15
N GLY A 247 -13.69 -25.81 17.88
CA GLY A 247 -14.27 -25.19 16.67
C GLY A 247 -15.78 -25.27 16.44
N GLN A 248 -16.53 -26.00 17.27
CA GLN A 248 -17.98 -26.20 17.16
C GLN A 248 -18.76 -25.72 18.40
N GLU A 249 -18.05 -25.34 19.47
CA GLU A 249 -18.62 -24.96 20.77
C GLU A 249 -18.51 -23.43 20.99
N ARG A 250 -19.36 -22.86 21.84
CA ARG A 250 -19.50 -21.39 21.97
C ARG A 250 -18.50 -20.77 22.94
N TYR A 251 -17.66 -19.89 22.42
CA TYR A 251 -16.77 -19.03 23.22
C TYR A 251 -17.52 -17.82 23.80
N SER A 252 -18.14 -17.98 24.97
CA SER A 252 -18.75 -16.85 25.72
C SER A 252 -17.69 -15.93 26.35
N THR A 253 -18.04 -14.66 26.47
CA THR A 253 -17.24 -13.64 27.18
C THR A 253 -17.80 -13.48 28.60
N HIS A 254 -16.97 -13.13 29.58
CA HIS A 254 -17.38 -12.90 30.97
C HIS A 254 -16.79 -11.60 31.53
N GLN A 255 -17.51 -10.94 32.44
CA GLN A 255 -17.08 -9.73 33.15
C GLN A 255 -17.48 -9.82 34.62
N VAL A 256 -16.87 -9.00 35.49
CA VAL A 256 -17.22 -8.96 36.92
C VAL A 256 -17.71 -7.56 37.32
N THR A 257 -19.01 -7.44 37.58
CA THR A 257 -19.66 -6.22 38.07
C THR A 257 -19.93 -6.30 39.57
N MET A 258 -19.33 -5.39 40.32
CA MET A 258 -19.38 -5.33 41.78
C MET A 258 -20.66 -4.66 42.26
N VAL A 259 -21.58 -5.46 42.81
CA VAL A 259 -22.80 -4.97 43.49
C VAL A 259 -22.54 -4.67 44.99
N VAL A 260 -21.44 -5.19 45.54
CA VAL A 260 -21.04 -5.07 46.95
C VAL A 260 -19.55 -4.69 47.04
N ILE A 261 -19.10 -4.14 48.17
CA ILE A 261 -17.78 -3.48 48.33
C ILE A 261 -16.57 -4.44 48.29
N THR A 262 -16.74 -5.77 48.44
CA THR A 262 -15.64 -6.73 48.28
C THR A 262 -16.20 -8.11 47.92
N THR A 263 -15.57 -8.78 46.94
CA THR A 263 -15.85 -10.15 46.49
C THR A 263 -14.53 -10.89 46.32
N MET A 264 -14.51 -12.20 46.60
CA MET A 264 -13.34 -13.05 46.45
C MET A 264 -13.60 -14.24 45.52
N ALA A 265 -12.57 -14.64 44.79
CA ALA A 265 -12.60 -15.82 43.93
C ALA A 265 -11.27 -16.59 43.99
N ALA A 266 -11.33 -17.87 43.66
CA ALA A 266 -10.15 -18.69 43.43
C ALA A 266 -10.35 -19.46 42.12
N SER A 267 -9.48 -19.25 41.14
CA SER A 267 -9.54 -19.96 39.85
C SER A 267 -8.30 -20.80 39.58
N LEU A 268 -8.48 -21.95 38.95
CA LEU A 268 -7.40 -22.85 38.54
C LEU A 268 -7.47 -23.07 37.04
N PHE A 269 -6.42 -22.68 36.35
CA PHE A 269 -6.24 -22.86 34.91
C PHE A 269 -5.38 -24.08 34.65
N MET A 270 -5.77 -24.91 33.68
CA MET A 270 -4.96 -26.03 33.19
C MET A 270 -4.76 -25.91 31.68
N MET A 271 -3.51 -26.06 31.21
CA MET A 271 -3.13 -25.89 29.81
C MET A 271 -2.23 -27.06 29.33
N PRO A 272 -2.35 -27.52 28.06
CA PRO A 272 -1.55 -28.64 27.56
C PRO A 272 -0.04 -28.38 27.47
N SER A 273 0.76 -29.45 27.59
CA SER A 273 2.24 -29.41 27.56
C SER A 273 2.86 -28.95 26.24
N PHE A 274 2.11 -28.98 25.13
CA PHE A 274 2.61 -28.62 23.80
C PHE A 274 2.61 -27.11 23.48
N ILE A 275 2.15 -26.25 24.40
CA ILE A 275 2.25 -24.78 24.27
C ILE A 275 3.71 -24.35 24.52
N ARG A 276 4.58 -24.66 23.56
CA ARG A 276 6.02 -24.34 23.59
C ARG A 276 6.43 -23.14 22.73
N ALA A 277 5.51 -22.53 21.99
CA ALA A 277 5.77 -21.31 21.21
C ALA A 277 4.48 -20.56 20.88
N ALA A 278 4.46 -19.25 21.20
CA ALA A 278 3.40 -18.26 20.95
C ALA A 278 2.00 -18.54 21.58
N PRO A 279 1.24 -17.50 21.98
CA PRO A 279 -0.14 -17.67 22.47
C PRO A 279 -1.16 -18.07 21.38
N ASP A 280 -0.86 -17.83 20.11
CA ASP A 280 -1.86 -17.81 19.02
C ASP A 280 -1.91 -19.09 18.16
N ALA A 281 -1.22 -20.16 18.59
CA ALA A 281 -1.12 -21.41 17.83
C ALA A 281 -2.33 -22.33 18.05
N CYS A 282 -3.32 -22.28 17.14
CA CYS A 282 -4.38 -23.30 17.08
C CYS A 282 -3.80 -24.71 16.80
N PRO A 283 -4.35 -25.78 17.41
CA PRO A 283 -3.91 -27.14 17.15
C PRO A 283 -4.26 -27.57 15.69
N PRO A 284 -3.37 -28.32 15.01
CA PRO A 284 -3.55 -28.69 13.60
C PRO A 284 -4.65 -29.74 13.38
N SER A 285 -5.18 -29.79 12.15
CA SER A 285 -6.12 -30.82 11.70
C SER A 285 -5.48 -32.22 11.67
N LEU A 286 -6.26 -33.25 12.02
CA LEU A 286 -5.77 -34.62 12.29
C LEU A 286 -6.04 -35.64 11.16
N THR A 287 -6.43 -35.20 9.96
CA THR A 287 -7.12 -36.04 8.97
C THR A 287 -6.26 -36.59 7.82
N ASN A 288 -5.09 -36.01 7.50
CA ASN A 288 -4.28 -36.42 6.34
C ASN A 288 -2.75 -36.27 6.58
N GLU A 289 -2.17 -37.03 7.51
CA GLU A 289 -0.71 -36.96 7.80
C GLU A 289 0.19 -37.29 6.59
N ALA A 290 -0.26 -38.13 5.65
CA ALA A 290 0.57 -38.66 4.57
C ALA A 290 1.02 -37.63 3.51
N ASP A 291 0.33 -36.49 3.40
CA ASP A 291 0.73 -35.36 2.55
C ASP A 291 1.23 -34.17 3.38
N ARG A 292 1.28 -34.28 4.72
CA ARG A 292 1.56 -33.18 5.65
C ARG A 292 3.04 -32.82 5.65
N ILE A 293 3.36 -31.60 5.24
CA ILE A 293 4.72 -31.07 5.25
C ILE A 293 5.07 -30.65 6.67
N ASN A 294 5.85 -31.48 7.38
CA ASN A 294 6.30 -31.15 8.72
C ASN A 294 7.24 -29.93 8.70
N SER A 295 8.19 -29.86 7.76
CA SER A 295 9.10 -28.72 7.61
C SER A 295 9.69 -28.62 6.20
N LEU A 296 9.69 -27.41 5.63
CA LEU A 296 10.42 -27.08 4.40
C LEU A 296 11.88 -26.68 4.73
N PRO A 297 12.91 -27.24 4.05
CA PRO A 297 14.32 -26.99 4.38
C PRO A 297 14.78 -25.52 4.30
N GLY A 298 14.80 -24.86 5.46
CA GLY A 298 15.13 -23.45 5.62
C GLY A 298 13.93 -22.55 5.93
N GLN A 299 12.75 -23.10 6.23
CA GLN A 299 11.64 -22.34 6.82
C GLN A 299 12.01 -21.84 8.24
N PRO A 300 11.48 -20.68 8.67
CA PRO A 300 11.51 -20.30 10.07
C PRO A 300 10.47 -21.13 10.84
N GLU A 301 10.83 -21.61 12.03
CA GLU A 301 9.95 -22.43 12.87
C GLU A 301 9.58 -21.72 14.19
N PRO A 302 8.38 -21.99 14.74
CA PRO A 302 7.34 -22.87 14.21
C PRO A 302 6.42 -22.21 13.17
N VAL A 303 5.85 -23.02 12.28
CA VAL A 303 4.85 -22.60 11.30
C VAL A 303 3.45 -22.82 11.90
N GLY A 304 2.71 -21.72 12.12
CA GLY A 304 1.41 -21.72 12.80
C GLY A 304 0.19 -22.17 11.97
N PHE A 305 0.39 -23.00 10.93
CA PHE A 305 -0.69 -23.49 10.06
C PHE A 305 -0.32 -24.83 9.41
N GLY A 306 -1.32 -25.64 9.03
CA GLY A 306 -1.09 -26.85 8.27
C GLY A 306 -0.67 -26.56 6.83
N GLN A 307 0.43 -27.16 6.40
CA GLN A 307 0.87 -27.17 5.01
C GLN A 307 0.99 -28.61 4.51
N PHE A 308 0.53 -28.85 3.29
CA PHE A 308 0.42 -30.18 2.70
C PHE A 308 0.85 -30.13 1.22
N SER A 309 1.41 -31.21 0.71
CA SER A 309 1.65 -31.35 -0.73
C SER A 309 1.69 -32.80 -1.17
N GLY A 310 1.34 -33.03 -2.43
CA GLY A 310 1.32 -34.35 -3.02
C GLY A 310 0.72 -34.36 -4.41
N TYR A 311 0.17 -35.52 -4.79
CA TYR A 311 -0.34 -35.77 -6.14
C TYR A 311 -1.78 -36.26 -6.15
N ILE A 312 -2.59 -35.66 -7.03
CA ILE A 312 -3.89 -36.20 -7.42
C ILE A 312 -3.74 -36.82 -8.82
N ALA A 313 -4.01 -38.12 -8.94
CA ALA A 313 -4.06 -38.80 -10.23
C ALA A 313 -5.30 -38.36 -11.02
N LEU A 314 -5.13 -38.05 -12.31
CA LEU A 314 -6.21 -37.72 -13.24
C LEU A 314 -6.69 -38.95 -14.02
N ASP A 315 -5.73 -39.76 -14.46
CA ASP A 315 -5.94 -40.92 -15.33
C ASP A 315 -4.98 -42.02 -14.89
N ASP A 316 -5.56 -43.16 -14.49
CA ASP A 316 -4.84 -44.27 -13.89
C ASP A 316 -4.25 -45.24 -14.94
N GLN A 317 -4.64 -45.11 -16.22
CA GLN A 317 -4.04 -45.80 -17.37
C GLN A 317 -2.84 -45.03 -17.93
N LEU A 318 -2.97 -43.71 -18.09
CA LEU A 318 -1.89 -42.82 -18.53
C LEU A 318 -0.90 -42.49 -17.39
N GLN A 319 -1.25 -42.80 -16.14
CA GLN A 319 -0.51 -42.41 -14.94
C GLN A 319 -0.22 -40.90 -14.90
N SER A 320 -1.23 -40.12 -15.29
CA SER A 320 -1.20 -38.65 -15.29
C SER A 320 -1.58 -38.12 -13.92
N ARG A 321 -0.79 -37.23 -13.35
CA ARG A 321 -0.95 -36.68 -12.00
C ARG A 321 -0.67 -35.18 -11.98
N LEU A 322 -1.53 -34.42 -11.31
CA LEU A 322 -1.21 -33.03 -10.97
C LEU A 322 -0.64 -32.94 -9.55
N PHE A 323 0.41 -32.15 -9.41
CA PHE A 323 0.97 -31.73 -8.13
C PHE A 323 0.14 -30.58 -7.54
N TYR A 324 0.03 -30.55 -6.22
CA TYR A 324 -0.52 -29.41 -5.50
C TYR A 324 0.29 -29.13 -4.22
N TYR A 325 0.36 -27.86 -3.85
CA TYR A 325 0.74 -27.38 -2.52
C TYR A 325 -0.49 -26.72 -1.89
N PHE A 326 -0.87 -27.14 -0.69
CA PHE A 326 -2.04 -26.67 0.03
C PHE A 326 -1.60 -26.04 1.36
N ALA A 327 -1.96 -24.79 1.56
CA ALA A 327 -1.77 -24.09 2.83
C ALA A 327 -3.14 -23.86 3.48
N GLU A 328 -3.36 -24.42 4.67
CA GLU A 328 -4.47 -24.06 5.53
C GLU A 328 -4.37 -22.59 5.94
N ALA A 329 -5.50 -21.98 6.33
CA ALA A 329 -5.47 -20.63 6.85
C ALA A 329 -4.75 -20.56 8.22
N SER A 330 -3.87 -19.58 8.38
CA SER A 330 -3.13 -19.27 9.61
C SER A 330 -3.97 -18.66 10.73
N THR A 331 -5.24 -18.33 10.48
CA THR A 331 -6.24 -18.10 11.53
C THR A 331 -7.50 -18.91 11.23
N ASN A 332 -7.91 -19.74 12.19
CA ASN A 332 -9.14 -20.54 12.15
C ASN A 332 -9.43 -21.20 10.78
N PRO A 333 -8.58 -22.12 10.28
CA PRO A 333 -8.75 -22.75 8.97
C PRO A 333 -10.09 -23.49 8.83
N ALA A 334 -10.62 -24.00 9.95
CA ALA A 334 -11.94 -24.60 10.06
C ALA A 334 -13.13 -23.62 10.01
N SER A 335 -12.92 -22.32 9.78
CA SER A 335 -13.98 -21.33 9.47
C SER A 335 -13.77 -20.59 8.14
N LYS A 336 -12.52 -20.36 7.71
CA LYS A 336 -12.18 -19.64 6.46
C LYS A 336 -12.65 -20.38 5.19
N PRO A 337 -12.85 -19.69 4.04
CA PRO A 337 -13.18 -20.30 2.75
C PRO A 337 -12.02 -21.13 2.16
N LEU A 338 -12.29 -21.78 1.02
CA LEU A 338 -11.29 -22.51 0.23
C LEU A 338 -11.09 -21.82 -1.14
N VAL A 339 -9.85 -21.58 -1.52
CA VAL A 339 -9.46 -20.94 -2.78
C VAL A 339 -8.57 -21.88 -3.59
N LEU A 340 -8.94 -22.16 -4.85
CA LEU A 340 -8.03 -22.72 -5.85
C LEU A 340 -7.30 -21.56 -6.54
N TRP A 341 -5.97 -21.52 -6.42
CA TRP A 341 -5.13 -20.54 -7.11
C TRP A 341 -4.53 -21.13 -8.39
N LEU A 342 -4.68 -20.42 -9.52
CA LEU A 342 -4.11 -20.76 -10.83
C LEU A 342 -3.04 -19.73 -11.25
N GLY A 343 -2.08 -20.17 -12.06
CA GLY A 343 -0.90 -19.38 -12.46
C GLY A 343 -1.08 -18.49 -13.70
N ASP A 344 -0.05 -17.66 -13.96
CA ASP A 344 0.00 -16.61 -14.99
C ASP A 344 -0.08 -17.11 -16.43
N GLN A 345 0.46 -18.30 -16.72
CA GLN A 345 0.63 -18.81 -18.09
C GLN A 345 0.19 -20.27 -18.22
N LEU A 346 -0.50 -20.60 -19.32
CA LEU A 346 -1.08 -21.93 -19.58
C LEU A 346 -0.04 -23.06 -19.78
N GLU A 347 1.25 -22.73 -19.77
CA GLU A 347 2.39 -23.64 -19.97
C GLU A 347 3.44 -23.56 -18.83
N CYS A 348 3.16 -22.85 -17.72
CA CYS A 348 4.12 -22.59 -16.64
C CYS A 348 3.61 -22.95 -15.24
N SER A 349 4.56 -23.28 -14.35
CA SER A 349 4.31 -23.67 -12.95
C SER A 349 3.71 -22.54 -12.12
N ASN A 350 2.95 -22.92 -11.10
CA ASN A 350 2.25 -21.99 -10.23
C ASN A 350 3.16 -21.44 -9.13
N PHE A 351 4.02 -20.49 -9.50
CA PHE A 351 4.99 -19.88 -8.57
C PHE A 351 4.36 -19.17 -7.37
N GLY A 352 3.04 -18.93 -7.34
CA GLY A 352 2.35 -18.15 -6.31
C GLY A 352 2.65 -18.60 -4.88
N ALA A 353 2.88 -19.91 -4.66
CA ALA A 353 3.26 -20.49 -3.37
C ALA A 353 4.62 -20.01 -2.82
N PHE A 354 5.56 -19.64 -3.70
CA PHE A 354 6.96 -19.34 -3.37
C PHE A 354 7.48 -17.99 -3.90
N SER A 355 6.71 -17.30 -4.73
CA SER A 355 7.04 -16.00 -5.33
C SER A 355 5.82 -15.10 -5.40
N GLY A 356 4.94 -15.17 -4.40
CA GLY A 356 3.58 -14.66 -4.56
C GLY A 356 2.83 -14.38 -3.28
N ASN A 357 1.54 -14.68 -3.33
CA ASN A 357 0.62 -14.63 -2.21
C ASN A 357 0.74 -15.82 -1.24
N GLY A 358 1.63 -16.78 -1.52
CA GLY A 358 1.93 -17.90 -0.63
C GLY A 358 2.70 -17.49 0.64
N PRO A 359 2.82 -18.40 1.61
CA PRO A 359 3.33 -18.09 2.95
C PRO A 359 4.84 -17.85 3.04
N PHE A 360 5.62 -18.27 2.03
CA PHE A 360 7.08 -18.24 2.06
C PHE A 360 7.67 -17.77 0.73
N SER A 361 8.90 -17.23 0.75
CA SER A 361 9.67 -16.99 -0.47
C SER A 361 11.18 -17.24 -0.30
N PRO A 362 11.87 -17.89 -1.26
CA PRO A 362 13.31 -18.16 -1.18
C PRO A 362 14.20 -16.90 -1.18
N VAL A 363 15.06 -16.78 -0.16
CA VAL A 363 16.06 -15.72 -0.04
C VAL A 363 17.49 -16.26 -0.19
N CYS A 364 18.47 -15.36 -0.25
CA CYS A 364 19.88 -15.73 -0.36
C CYS A 364 20.32 -16.56 0.86
N GLY A 365 21.08 -17.64 0.65
CA GLY A 365 21.61 -18.48 1.74
C GLY A 365 20.81 -19.75 2.05
N ASN A 366 19.99 -20.27 1.13
CA ASN A 366 19.19 -21.50 1.28
C ASN A 366 18.05 -21.43 2.32
N VAL A 367 17.59 -20.22 2.64
CA VAL A 367 16.54 -19.92 3.62
C VAL A 367 15.25 -19.46 2.92
N LEU A 368 14.09 -19.74 3.53
CA LEU A 368 12.80 -19.15 3.18
C LEU A 368 12.50 -17.98 4.12
N ALA A 369 12.01 -16.86 3.58
CA ALA A 369 11.44 -15.78 4.38
C ALA A 369 9.91 -15.89 4.44
N THR A 370 9.31 -15.64 5.61
CA THR A 370 7.85 -15.58 5.77
C THR A 370 7.26 -14.37 5.05
N ASN A 371 6.22 -14.60 4.25
CA ASN A 371 5.42 -13.52 3.68
C ASN A 371 4.46 -12.94 4.74
N LYS A 372 4.54 -11.63 4.99
CA LYS A 372 3.73 -10.94 6.00
C LYS A 372 2.27 -10.67 5.59
N TYR A 373 1.93 -10.80 4.32
CA TYR A 373 0.56 -10.59 3.81
C TYR A 373 0.12 -11.74 2.89
N THR A 374 0.56 -12.95 3.21
CA THR A 374 0.11 -14.19 2.54
C THR A 374 -1.41 -14.32 2.60
N PHE A 375 -2.03 -14.72 1.48
CA PHE A 375 -3.49 -14.87 1.42
C PHE A 375 -3.99 -15.99 2.36
N ASN A 376 -3.13 -16.89 2.82
CA ASN A 376 -3.50 -17.85 3.86
C ASN A 376 -3.69 -17.21 5.25
N GLN A 377 -3.69 -15.89 5.39
CA GLN A 377 -4.30 -15.21 6.55
C GLN A 377 -5.85 -15.31 6.51
N GLU A 378 -6.44 -15.35 5.31
CA GLU A 378 -7.88 -15.22 5.09
C GLU A 378 -8.56 -16.40 4.38
N ALA A 379 -7.79 -17.32 3.79
CA ALA A 379 -8.33 -18.49 3.10
C ALA A 379 -7.46 -19.73 3.29
N ASN A 380 -8.05 -20.91 3.10
CA ASN A 380 -7.30 -22.14 2.83
C ASN A 380 -7.02 -22.18 1.31
N ILE A 381 -5.78 -22.42 0.87
CA ILE A 381 -5.37 -22.16 -0.52
C ILE A 381 -4.68 -23.36 -1.15
N ILE A 382 -5.24 -23.83 -2.27
CA ILE A 382 -4.67 -24.86 -3.12
C ILE A 382 -3.91 -24.19 -4.28
N TYR A 383 -2.59 -24.31 -4.29
CA TYR A 383 -1.74 -23.98 -5.42
C TYR A 383 -1.62 -25.20 -6.32
N LEU A 384 -2.16 -25.12 -7.54
CA LEU A 384 -2.19 -26.22 -8.50
C LEU A 384 -1.20 -26.00 -9.65
N ASP A 385 -0.31 -26.96 -9.89
CA ASP A 385 0.50 -27.03 -11.11
C ASP A 385 -0.34 -27.69 -12.22
N SER A 386 -0.79 -26.90 -13.19
CA SER A 386 -1.66 -27.35 -14.29
C SER A 386 -1.28 -26.65 -15.59
N PRO A 387 -1.35 -27.33 -16.76
CA PRO A 387 -1.79 -28.72 -16.97
C PRO A 387 -0.72 -29.78 -16.61
N THR A 388 -1.00 -31.06 -16.89
CA THR A 388 -0.02 -32.15 -16.71
C THR A 388 1.26 -31.87 -17.51
N GLY A 389 2.43 -32.18 -16.92
CA GLY A 389 3.74 -31.81 -17.47
C GLY A 389 4.29 -30.49 -16.94
N THR A 390 3.45 -29.66 -16.31
CA THR A 390 3.81 -28.37 -15.71
C THR A 390 4.45 -28.54 -14.34
N GLY A 391 5.60 -27.89 -14.08
CA GLY A 391 6.23 -27.86 -12.77
C GLY A 391 6.57 -29.26 -12.22
N PHE A 392 5.87 -29.70 -11.16
CA PHE A 392 6.00 -31.07 -10.63
C PHE A 392 4.96 -32.07 -11.17
N SER A 393 3.93 -31.62 -11.91
CA SER A 393 2.88 -32.45 -12.52
C SER A 393 3.41 -33.27 -13.69
N PHE A 394 3.02 -34.54 -13.82
CA PHE A 394 3.61 -35.45 -14.83
C PHE A 394 2.63 -36.50 -15.36
N SER A 395 2.96 -37.10 -16.50
CA SER A 395 2.31 -38.31 -17.03
C SER A 395 3.38 -39.35 -17.32
N ALA A 396 3.23 -40.58 -16.82
CA ALA A 396 4.29 -41.60 -16.95
C ALA A 396 4.31 -42.32 -18.30
N ASN A 397 3.26 -42.18 -19.13
CA ASN A 397 3.16 -42.88 -20.42
C ASN A 397 3.87 -42.16 -21.58
N THR A 398 4.65 -41.11 -21.32
CA THR A 398 5.50 -40.44 -22.32
C THR A 398 6.83 -41.18 -22.52
N THR A 399 6.75 -42.42 -23.01
CA THR A 399 7.91 -43.29 -23.27
C THR A 399 8.75 -42.89 -24.50
N THR A 400 8.46 -41.75 -25.13
CA THR A 400 9.26 -41.16 -26.20
C THR A 400 9.75 -39.77 -25.81
N THR A 401 11.03 -39.48 -26.06
CA THR A 401 11.69 -38.19 -25.80
C THR A 401 11.25 -37.07 -26.77
N SER A 402 10.05 -37.17 -27.33
CA SER A 402 9.45 -36.23 -28.28
C SER A 402 7.91 -36.16 -28.16
N ALA A 403 7.35 -36.61 -27.03
CA ALA A 403 5.91 -36.57 -26.78
C ALA A 403 5.47 -35.16 -26.35
N THR A 404 5.16 -34.29 -27.31
CA THR A 404 4.61 -32.96 -27.06
C THR A 404 3.21 -33.04 -26.44
N TYR A 405 3.02 -32.44 -25.27
CA TYR A 405 1.72 -32.33 -24.61
C TYR A 405 0.89 -31.21 -25.26
N ILE A 406 -0.05 -31.56 -26.14
CA ILE A 406 -0.93 -30.59 -26.80
C ILE A 406 -2.17 -30.32 -25.94
N TYR A 407 -2.41 -29.06 -25.59
CA TYR A 407 -3.53 -28.64 -24.73
C TYR A 407 -4.36 -27.49 -25.31
N ASN A 408 -5.59 -27.35 -24.82
CA ASN A 408 -6.47 -26.19 -25.00
C ASN A 408 -7.31 -25.97 -23.73
N ASP A 409 -7.98 -24.82 -23.62
CA ASP A 409 -8.80 -24.40 -22.47
C ASP A 409 -9.74 -25.50 -21.96
N THR A 410 -10.38 -26.23 -22.88
CA THR A 410 -11.31 -27.31 -22.53
C THR A 410 -10.60 -28.52 -21.93
N VAL A 411 -9.40 -28.87 -22.41
CA VAL A 411 -8.60 -29.96 -21.82
C VAL A 411 -8.06 -29.56 -20.45
N ILE A 412 -7.53 -28.33 -20.31
CA ILE A 412 -7.00 -27.82 -19.02
C ILE A 412 -8.12 -27.77 -17.97
N ALA A 413 -9.27 -27.19 -18.30
CA ALA A 413 -10.44 -27.17 -17.40
C ALA A 413 -10.98 -28.59 -17.10
N THR A 414 -10.79 -29.57 -17.99
CA THR A 414 -11.14 -30.97 -17.72
C THR A 414 -10.18 -31.60 -16.69
N GLN A 415 -8.87 -31.37 -16.83
CA GLN A 415 -7.88 -31.86 -15.86
C GLN A 415 -8.13 -31.24 -14.47
N ASN A 416 -8.36 -29.93 -14.39
CA ASN A 416 -8.61 -29.23 -13.12
C ASN A 416 -9.93 -29.65 -12.45
N MET A 417 -10.96 -29.99 -13.24
CA MET A 417 -12.22 -30.54 -12.74
C MET A 417 -12.06 -31.95 -12.16
N ILE A 418 -11.26 -32.82 -12.79
CA ILE A 418 -10.94 -34.16 -12.27
C ILE A 418 -10.09 -34.04 -10.99
N PHE A 419 -9.11 -33.13 -10.99
CA PHE A 419 -8.32 -32.78 -9.81
C PHE A 419 -9.22 -32.40 -8.63
N LEU A 420 -10.09 -31.39 -8.78
CA LEU A 420 -10.98 -30.95 -7.70
C LEU A 420 -11.89 -32.09 -7.21
N THR A 421 -12.45 -32.87 -8.13
CA THR A 421 -13.34 -34.00 -7.78
C THR A 421 -12.64 -35.04 -6.91
N ARG A 422 -11.38 -35.39 -7.22
CA ARG A 422 -10.56 -36.34 -6.44
C ARG A 422 -9.91 -35.70 -5.20
N TRP A 423 -9.62 -34.40 -5.23
CA TRP A 423 -9.10 -33.64 -4.08
C TRP A 423 -10.15 -33.54 -2.96
N PHE A 424 -11.40 -33.19 -3.28
CA PHE A 424 -12.53 -33.19 -2.32
C PHE A 424 -12.95 -34.58 -1.84
N GLN A 425 -12.44 -35.66 -2.43
CA GLN A 425 -12.58 -37.02 -1.88
C GLN A 425 -11.49 -37.33 -0.83
N LYS A 426 -10.31 -36.71 -0.95
CA LYS A 426 -9.20 -36.82 0.00
C LYS A 426 -9.37 -35.87 1.19
N TYR A 427 -9.83 -34.65 0.92
CA TYR A 427 -10.06 -33.57 1.87
C TYR A 427 -11.57 -33.30 2.00
N ALA A 428 -12.30 -34.30 2.49
CA ALA A 428 -13.76 -34.27 2.62
C ALA A 428 -14.28 -33.21 3.61
N GLU A 429 -13.48 -32.87 4.62
CA GLU A 429 -13.69 -31.80 5.61
C GLU A 429 -13.75 -30.40 4.97
N TYR A 430 -13.16 -30.22 3.79
CA TYR A 430 -13.23 -28.99 2.99
C TYR A 430 -14.39 -28.98 1.98
N LYS A 431 -15.08 -30.10 1.76
CA LYS A 431 -16.07 -30.26 0.67
C LYS A 431 -17.22 -29.25 0.70
N ASN A 432 -17.74 -28.93 1.89
CA ASN A 432 -18.90 -28.05 2.05
C ASN A 432 -18.52 -26.55 2.16
N ARG A 433 -17.23 -26.21 2.12
CA ARG A 433 -16.73 -24.83 2.28
C ARG A 433 -17.17 -23.94 1.12
N ASP A 434 -17.34 -22.66 1.40
CA ASP A 434 -17.45 -21.64 0.37
C ASP A 434 -16.17 -21.66 -0.48
N PHE A 435 -16.32 -22.04 -1.75
CA PHE A 435 -15.21 -22.32 -2.66
C PHE A 435 -15.08 -21.22 -3.72
N TYR A 436 -13.84 -20.84 -4.02
CA TYR A 436 -13.50 -19.80 -4.99
C TYR A 436 -12.39 -20.29 -5.92
N ILE A 437 -12.37 -19.76 -7.15
CA ILE A 437 -11.26 -19.98 -8.10
C ILE A 437 -10.63 -18.62 -8.41
N ALA A 438 -9.32 -18.50 -8.19
CA ALA A 438 -8.59 -17.25 -8.28
C ALA A 438 -7.29 -17.38 -9.08
N GLY A 439 -6.74 -16.27 -9.54
CA GLY A 439 -5.39 -16.22 -10.10
C GLY A 439 -4.89 -14.80 -10.39
N GLN A 440 -3.65 -14.72 -10.86
CA GLN A 440 -2.98 -13.54 -11.40
C GLN A 440 -2.38 -13.88 -12.76
N GLY A 441 -2.52 -13.00 -13.76
CA GLY A 441 -1.92 -13.10 -15.08
C GLY A 441 -2.91 -13.32 -16.23
N TYR A 442 -2.45 -13.12 -17.47
CA TYR A 442 -3.31 -13.07 -18.66
C TYR A 442 -4.08 -14.38 -18.90
N ALA A 443 -3.51 -15.53 -18.54
CA ALA A 443 -4.16 -16.84 -18.64
C ALA A 443 -5.37 -17.03 -17.69
N THR A 444 -5.59 -16.14 -16.73
CA THR A 444 -6.69 -16.27 -15.76
C THR A 444 -8.06 -16.05 -16.41
N GLY A 445 -8.18 -15.07 -17.31
CA GLY A 445 -9.38 -14.82 -18.11
C GLY A 445 -9.83 -16.04 -18.94
N ARG A 446 -8.91 -16.97 -19.22
CA ARG A 446 -9.20 -18.26 -19.85
C ARG A 446 -9.47 -19.35 -18.81
N SER A 447 -8.47 -19.66 -18.00
CA SER A 447 -8.46 -20.85 -17.13
C SER A 447 -9.51 -20.81 -16.02
N VAL A 448 -9.84 -19.62 -15.49
CA VAL A 448 -10.79 -19.45 -14.39
C VAL A 448 -12.25 -19.56 -14.89
N PRO A 449 -12.73 -18.82 -15.92
CA PRO A 449 -14.12 -18.92 -16.37
C PRO A 449 -14.48 -20.27 -17.00
N PHE A 450 -13.54 -20.92 -17.71
CA PHE A 450 -13.76 -22.27 -18.26
C PHE A 450 -13.93 -23.33 -17.17
N LEU A 451 -13.12 -23.30 -16.10
CA LEU A 451 -13.25 -24.23 -14.98
C LEU A 451 -14.55 -23.98 -14.20
N ALA A 452 -14.86 -22.73 -13.86
CA ALA A 452 -16.09 -22.37 -13.17
C ALA A 452 -17.34 -22.77 -13.97
N ASN A 453 -17.37 -22.51 -15.29
CA ASN A 453 -18.46 -22.98 -16.16
C ASN A 453 -18.57 -24.51 -16.22
N ARG A 454 -17.44 -25.24 -16.10
CA ARG A 454 -17.44 -26.70 -16.11
C ARG A 454 -18.00 -27.29 -14.81
N ILE A 455 -17.70 -26.67 -13.66
CA ILE A 455 -18.29 -27.04 -12.37
C ILE A 455 -19.81 -26.92 -12.43
N LEU A 456 -20.34 -25.75 -12.84
CA LEU A 456 -21.79 -25.50 -12.90
C LEU A 456 -22.55 -26.32 -13.98
N ARG A 457 -21.84 -27.06 -14.84
CA ARG A 457 -22.43 -27.96 -15.85
C ARG A 457 -22.25 -29.45 -15.48
N GLY A 458 -21.50 -29.77 -14.42
CA GLY A 458 -21.06 -31.13 -14.11
C GLY A 458 -22.02 -31.89 -13.18
N SER A 459 -22.86 -32.76 -13.76
CA SER A 459 -23.81 -33.62 -13.02
C SER A 459 -23.20 -34.56 -11.97
N THR A 460 -21.87 -34.74 -11.98
CA THR A 460 -21.12 -35.57 -11.03
C THR A 460 -20.64 -34.82 -9.78
N THR A 461 -20.82 -33.48 -9.70
CA THR A 461 -20.19 -32.65 -8.65
C THR A 461 -21.09 -32.26 -7.48
N ASN A 462 -21.93 -33.19 -7.03
CA ASN A 462 -22.78 -33.04 -5.83
C ASN A 462 -21.95 -32.67 -4.57
N GLY A 463 -21.85 -31.36 -4.31
CA GLY A 463 -21.29 -30.76 -3.11
C GLY A 463 -20.25 -29.64 -3.31
N ILE A 464 -19.76 -29.33 -4.53
CA ILE A 464 -18.81 -28.20 -4.70
C ILE A 464 -19.57 -26.87 -4.59
N ASN A 465 -19.45 -26.22 -3.43
CA ASN A 465 -20.12 -24.97 -3.08
C ASN A 465 -19.36 -23.73 -3.64
N LEU A 466 -19.28 -23.63 -4.97
CA LEU A 466 -18.65 -22.50 -5.66
C LEU A 466 -19.43 -21.19 -5.40
N LYS A 467 -18.76 -20.16 -4.88
CA LYS A 467 -19.33 -18.84 -4.56
C LYS A 467 -18.86 -17.69 -5.44
N GLY A 468 -17.66 -17.80 -6.01
CA GLY A 468 -17.08 -16.71 -6.78
C GLY A 468 -15.83 -17.08 -7.57
N ILE A 469 -15.44 -16.17 -8.45
CA ILE A 469 -14.18 -16.19 -9.18
C ILE A 469 -13.44 -14.85 -9.07
N MET A 470 -12.12 -14.89 -9.18
CA MET A 470 -11.24 -13.73 -9.07
C MET A 470 -10.12 -13.79 -10.12
N MET A 471 -9.88 -12.69 -10.86
CA MET A 471 -8.96 -12.69 -12.00
C MET A 471 -8.15 -11.40 -12.08
N GLY A 472 -6.81 -11.51 -12.01
CA GLY A 472 -5.87 -10.38 -12.06
C GLY A 472 -5.18 -10.22 -13.42
N ASN A 473 -5.20 -9.02 -14.01
CA ASN A 473 -4.83 -8.70 -15.40
C ASN A 473 -5.28 -9.77 -16.43
N PRO A 474 -6.58 -10.18 -16.44
CA PRO A 474 -7.05 -11.22 -17.35
C PRO A 474 -7.17 -10.73 -18.80
N LEU A 475 -6.73 -11.55 -19.77
CA LEU A 475 -7.08 -11.33 -21.18
C LEU A 475 -8.50 -11.85 -21.44
N LEU A 476 -9.49 -10.94 -21.43
CA LEU A 476 -10.91 -11.23 -21.51
C LEU A 476 -11.44 -11.25 -22.95
N ASP A 477 -11.09 -10.22 -23.73
CA ASP A 477 -11.33 -10.08 -25.16
C ASP A 477 -10.09 -9.53 -25.85
N PHE A 478 -9.61 -10.25 -26.86
CA PHE A 478 -8.31 -9.96 -27.46
C PHE A 478 -8.25 -8.60 -28.17
N ASP A 479 -9.33 -8.16 -28.83
CA ASP A 479 -9.28 -6.93 -29.62
C ASP A 479 -9.36 -5.69 -28.73
N THR A 480 -10.11 -5.77 -27.63
CA THR A 480 -10.33 -4.64 -26.70
C THR A 480 -9.18 -4.50 -25.71
N ASP A 481 -8.76 -5.59 -25.05
CA ASP A 481 -7.62 -5.56 -24.11
C ASP A 481 -6.34 -5.10 -24.84
N MET A 482 -5.99 -5.76 -25.95
CA MET A 482 -4.75 -5.47 -26.68
C MET A 482 -4.82 -4.21 -27.54
N GLY A 483 -6.01 -3.72 -27.89
CA GLY A 483 -6.20 -2.46 -28.61
C GLY A 483 -5.72 -1.26 -27.80
N SER A 484 -6.02 -1.26 -26.49
CA SER A 484 -5.68 -0.16 -25.56
C SER A 484 -4.18 0.09 -25.32
N ILE A 485 -3.29 -0.73 -25.89
CA ILE A 485 -1.83 -0.57 -25.79
C ILE A 485 -1.35 0.73 -26.46
N GLY A 486 -2.01 1.20 -27.53
CA GLY A 486 -1.65 2.46 -28.19
C GLY A 486 -1.79 3.67 -27.26
N ASP A 487 -2.99 3.85 -26.70
CA ASP A 487 -3.32 4.94 -25.79
C ASP A 487 -2.49 4.86 -24.50
N PHE A 488 -2.28 3.66 -23.96
CA PHE A 488 -1.41 3.45 -22.80
C PHE A 488 0.02 3.94 -23.06
N LEU A 489 0.66 3.48 -24.14
CA LEU A 489 2.04 3.86 -24.47
C LEU A 489 2.19 5.37 -24.70
N TRP A 490 1.19 6.00 -25.33
CA TRP A 490 1.24 7.42 -25.68
C TRP A 490 1.02 8.33 -24.48
N SER A 491 0.01 8.03 -23.67
CA SER A 491 -0.30 8.78 -22.44
C SER A 491 0.79 8.72 -21.39
N HIS A 492 1.46 7.58 -21.26
CA HIS A 492 2.62 7.40 -20.36
C HIS A 492 3.92 7.94 -20.98
N GLY A 493 3.84 8.67 -22.11
CA GLY A 493 4.94 9.42 -22.71
C GLY A 493 5.99 8.57 -23.44
N LEU A 494 5.76 7.25 -23.55
CA LEU A 494 6.73 6.26 -24.04
C LEU A 494 6.90 6.31 -25.57
N ILE A 495 5.90 6.83 -26.28
CA ILE A 495 5.89 6.99 -27.75
C ILE A 495 5.52 8.42 -28.14
N SER A 496 5.92 8.83 -29.35
CA SER A 496 5.61 10.16 -29.89
C SER A 496 4.17 10.28 -30.38
N ASP A 497 3.67 11.53 -30.42
CA ASP A 497 2.36 11.85 -31.01
C ASP A 497 2.23 11.32 -32.44
N LYS A 498 3.33 11.29 -33.21
CA LYS A 498 3.31 10.78 -34.58
C LYS A 498 3.20 9.25 -34.66
N THR A 499 3.72 8.52 -33.68
CA THR A 499 3.54 7.08 -33.60
C THR A 499 2.11 6.72 -33.21
N HIS A 500 1.51 7.43 -32.24
CA HIS A 500 0.10 7.27 -31.87
C HIS A 500 -0.86 7.63 -33.00
N GLU A 501 -0.67 8.78 -33.67
CA GLU A 501 -1.44 9.15 -34.88
C GLU A 501 -1.44 8.03 -35.93
N LEU A 502 -0.30 7.36 -36.14
CA LEU A 502 -0.17 6.29 -37.13
C LEU A 502 -0.86 4.99 -36.68
N MET A 503 -0.84 4.69 -35.37
CA MET A 503 -1.57 3.56 -34.79
C MET A 503 -3.08 3.74 -34.97
N GLU A 504 -3.62 4.88 -34.58
CA GLU A 504 -5.08 5.11 -34.64
C GLU A 504 -5.61 5.22 -36.07
N ASN A 505 -5.03 6.10 -36.90
CA ASN A 505 -5.58 6.38 -38.22
C ASN A 505 -5.42 5.24 -39.24
N PHE A 506 -4.48 4.30 -39.03
CA PHE A 506 -4.16 3.27 -40.02
C PHE A 506 -4.10 1.84 -39.48
N CYS A 507 -3.91 1.66 -38.16
CA CYS A 507 -3.79 0.35 -37.53
C CYS A 507 -4.96 -0.03 -36.61
N ASN A 508 -5.91 0.89 -36.36
CA ASN A 508 -7.29 0.59 -35.92
C ASN A 508 -7.36 -0.45 -34.77
N GLY A 509 -6.88 -0.07 -33.59
CA GLY A 509 -6.82 -0.96 -32.41
C GLY A 509 -5.90 -2.17 -32.64
N ALA A 510 -6.31 -3.37 -32.22
CA ALA A 510 -5.47 -4.57 -32.24
C ALA A 510 -5.16 -5.17 -33.64
N LYS A 511 -5.50 -4.51 -34.76
CA LYS A 511 -5.32 -5.09 -36.11
C LYS A 511 -3.84 -5.28 -36.50
N TRP A 512 -2.95 -4.36 -36.12
CA TRP A 512 -1.50 -4.54 -36.33
C TRP A 512 -0.96 -5.76 -35.58
N LEU A 513 -1.46 -6.00 -34.36
CA LEU A 513 -1.17 -7.20 -33.58
C LEU A 513 -1.72 -8.46 -34.27
N ARG A 514 -2.96 -8.43 -34.79
CA ARG A 514 -3.52 -9.55 -35.57
C ARG A 514 -2.66 -9.89 -36.80
N GLU A 515 -2.17 -8.91 -37.55
CA GLU A 515 -1.28 -9.12 -38.71
C GLU A 515 0.03 -9.84 -38.29
N ILE A 516 0.55 -9.57 -37.09
CA ILE A 516 1.69 -10.29 -36.49
C ILE A 516 1.32 -11.72 -36.11
N TYR A 517 0.21 -11.92 -35.39
CA TYR A 517 -0.21 -13.25 -34.91
C TYR A 517 -0.58 -14.19 -36.06
N SER A 518 -1.12 -13.69 -37.18
CA SER A 518 -1.41 -14.49 -38.38
C SER A 518 -0.20 -14.73 -39.28
N GLY A 519 0.95 -14.09 -39.00
CA GLY A 519 2.12 -14.09 -39.90
C GLY A 519 1.85 -13.44 -41.25
N SER A 520 0.89 -12.52 -41.33
CA SER A 520 0.55 -11.80 -42.55
C SER A 520 1.58 -10.70 -42.87
N PRO A 521 1.72 -10.29 -44.13
CA PRO A 521 2.49 -9.09 -44.47
C PRO A 521 1.83 -7.87 -43.84
N PHE A 522 2.55 -7.16 -42.97
CA PHE A 522 2.13 -5.87 -42.43
C PHE A 522 1.67 -4.92 -43.55
N CYS A 523 0.59 -4.17 -43.32
CA CYS A 523 0.34 -3.00 -44.14
C CYS A 523 1.42 -1.93 -43.92
N THR A 524 1.71 -1.10 -44.94
CA THR A 524 2.87 -0.18 -44.94
C THR A 524 2.90 0.76 -43.72
N ALA A 525 1.73 1.24 -43.29
CA ALA A 525 1.63 2.13 -42.11
C ALA A 525 1.92 1.40 -40.80
N CYS A 526 1.38 0.19 -40.60
CA CYS A 526 1.67 -0.60 -39.39
C CYS A 526 3.10 -1.14 -39.35
N LYS A 527 3.78 -1.21 -40.50
CA LYS A 527 5.25 -1.36 -40.50
C LYS A 527 5.96 -0.07 -40.05
N GLU A 528 5.55 1.12 -40.49
CA GLU A 528 6.15 2.36 -39.98
C GLU A 528 5.98 2.49 -38.46
N VAL A 529 4.86 2.01 -37.92
CA VAL A 529 4.63 1.86 -36.47
C VAL A 529 5.63 0.89 -35.82
N ASP A 530 5.87 -0.32 -36.38
CA ASP A 530 6.89 -1.27 -35.88
C ASP A 530 8.31 -0.66 -35.88
N ASP A 531 8.71 -0.04 -37.00
CA ASP A 531 10.00 0.63 -37.15
C ASP A 531 10.15 1.82 -36.14
N ARG A 532 9.06 2.53 -35.80
CA ARG A 532 9.04 3.63 -34.81
C ARG A 532 9.03 3.17 -33.36
N LEU A 533 8.18 2.21 -33.00
CA LEU A 533 8.13 1.62 -31.66
C LEU A 533 9.48 0.97 -31.30
N SER A 534 10.21 0.47 -32.30
CA SER A 534 11.58 -0.04 -32.16
C SER A 534 12.65 1.04 -31.89
N ALA A 535 12.35 2.32 -32.08
CA ALA A 535 13.25 3.44 -31.83
C ALA A 535 12.86 4.30 -30.61
N GLU A 536 11.56 4.40 -30.31
CA GLU A 536 11.04 5.25 -29.22
C GLU A 536 11.03 4.53 -27.85
N ILE A 537 10.83 3.20 -27.84
CA ILE A 537 10.82 2.37 -26.63
C ILE A 537 12.21 1.71 -26.45
N PRO A 538 13.01 2.10 -25.43
CA PRO A 538 14.36 1.59 -25.28
C PRO A 538 14.40 0.16 -24.73
N ASP A 539 15.46 -0.55 -25.10
CA ASP A 539 15.74 -1.93 -24.72
C ASP A 539 15.83 -2.19 -23.20
N ALA A 540 15.94 -1.12 -22.40
CA ALA A 540 16.08 -1.16 -20.93
C ALA A 540 14.75 -1.05 -20.16
N LEU A 541 13.63 -0.69 -20.82
CA LEU A 541 12.32 -0.51 -20.17
C LEU A 541 11.69 -1.86 -19.79
N ASP A 542 11.13 -1.96 -18.57
CA ASP A 542 10.35 -3.14 -18.18
C ASP A 542 8.87 -2.96 -18.56
N MET A 543 8.42 -3.73 -19.55
CA MET A 543 7.02 -3.74 -20.00
C MET A 543 6.05 -4.33 -18.94
N GLN A 544 6.55 -4.83 -17.80
CA GLN A 544 5.77 -5.36 -16.69
C GLN A 544 5.61 -4.39 -15.51
N ASP A 545 6.32 -3.26 -15.50
CA ASP A 545 6.25 -2.15 -14.53
C ASP A 545 7.05 -0.98 -15.14
N VAL A 546 6.40 -0.08 -15.87
CA VAL A 546 7.11 0.99 -16.60
C VAL A 546 7.74 2.03 -15.66
N SER A 547 7.23 2.12 -14.42
CA SER A 547 7.82 2.88 -13.31
C SER A 547 9.06 2.21 -12.65
N SER A 548 9.42 0.97 -13.03
CA SER A 548 10.51 0.19 -12.41
C SER A 548 11.89 0.84 -12.59
N ASP A 549 12.68 0.87 -11.52
CA ASP A 549 14.14 1.11 -11.57
C ASP A 549 14.94 -0.20 -11.71
N THR A 550 14.26 -1.35 -11.69
CA THR A 550 14.86 -2.69 -11.78
C THR A 550 14.91 -3.15 -13.24
N CYS A 551 15.99 -2.79 -13.93
CA CYS A 551 16.27 -3.30 -15.27
C CYS A 551 16.70 -4.78 -15.22
N LEU A 552 15.97 -5.70 -15.88
CA LEU A 552 16.53 -6.56 -16.96
C LEU A 552 15.58 -7.67 -17.50
N ALA A 553 15.44 -7.64 -18.83
CA ALA A 553 15.48 -8.80 -19.74
C ALA A 553 14.71 -10.09 -19.37
N ILE A 554 13.43 -10.16 -19.77
CA ILE A 554 12.77 -11.44 -20.09
C ILE A 554 13.08 -11.88 -21.53
N PHE A 555 13.31 -10.90 -22.43
CA PHE A 555 13.76 -11.12 -23.81
C PHE A 555 14.97 -10.23 -24.10
N GLY A 556 16.14 -10.86 -24.26
CA GLY A 556 17.29 -10.25 -24.94
C GLY A 556 17.36 -10.73 -26.40
N PRO A 557 18.06 -10.02 -27.29
CA PRO A 557 18.22 -10.44 -28.69
C PRO A 557 19.15 -11.65 -28.79
N SER A 558 18.58 -12.86 -28.77
CA SER A 558 19.29 -14.13 -29.02
C SER A 558 19.62 -14.32 -30.52
N SER A 559 20.26 -13.33 -31.13
CA SER A 559 20.41 -13.28 -32.59
C SER A 559 21.60 -12.44 -33.10
N ARG A 560 22.84 -12.77 -32.65
CA ARG A 560 23.98 -12.67 -33.59
C ARG A 560 23.92 -13.81 -34.61
N VAL A 561 22.88 -13.79 -35.45
CA VAL A 561 22.70 -14.76 -36.54
C VAL A 561 23.75 -14.50 -37.61
N THR A 562 24.81 -15.32 -37.60
CA THR A 562 25.80 -15.37 -38.68
C THR A 562 25.21 -16.09 -39.90
N GLY A 563 24.16 -15.52 -40.52
CA GLY A 563 23.38 -16.28 -41.50
C GLY A 563 22.13 -15.64 -42.12
N GLY A 564 22.09 -14.32 -42.33
CA GLY A 564 21.26 -13.71 -43.39
C GLY A 564 19.75 -14.04 -43.46
N SER A 565 18.98 -13.59 -42.47
CA SER A 565 17.54 -13.32 -42.64
C SER A 565 17.19 -11.96 -42.03
N LYS A 566 16.23 -11.24 -42.63
CA LYS A 566 15.81 -9.89 -42.19
C LYS A 566 14.48 -9.97 -41.45
N PHE A 567 14.50 -9.78 -40.13
CA PHE A 567 13.40 -9.21 -39.34
C PHE A 567 13.94 -8.87 -37.95
N GLU A 568 14.36 -7.62 -37.76
CA GLU A 568 14.55 -7.02 -36.44
C GLU A 568 13.24 -6.33 -36.06
N SER A 569 12.77 -6.50 -34.83
CA SER A 569 11.51 -5.92 -34.30
C SER A 569 11.66 -5.73 -32.79
N SER A 570 11.11 -4.65 -32.24
CA SER A 570 11.29 -4.26 -30.82
C SER A 570 10.98 -5.33 -29.77
N LYS A 571 11.43 -5.10 -28.53
CA LYS A 571 11.09 -5.95 -27.38
C LYS A 571 9.59 -6.07 -27.11
N LEU A 572 8.79 -5.07 -27.48
CA LEU A 572 7.32 -5.17 -27.43
C LEU A 572 6.87 -6.34 -28.33
N PHE A 573 7.36 -6.39 -29.57
CA PHE A 573 7.03 -7.46 -30.52
C PHE A 573 7.61 -8.83 -30.12
N SER A 574 8.82 -8.90 -29.58
CA SER A 574 9.36 -10.18 -29.07
C SER A 574 8.52 -10.71 -27.90
N SER A 575 8.11 -9.81 -26.99
CA SER A 575 7.30 -10.15 -25.82
C SER A 575 5.88 -10.57 -26.21
N ILE A 576 5.21 -9.79 -27.07
CA ILE A 576 3.87 -10.10 -27.59
C ILE A 576 3.88 -11.40 -28.40
N ARG A 577 4.89 -11.64 -29.25
CA ARG A 577 5.03 -12.95 -29.92
C ARG A 577 5.24 -14.07 -28.92
N SER A 578 6.02 -13.88 -27.84
CA SER A 578 6.24 -14.91 -26.82
C SER A 578 4.97 -15.39 -26.11
N LEU A 579 3.93 -14.54 -26.00
CA LEU A 579 2.63 -14.92 -25.45
C LEU A 579 1.95 -16.05 -26.25
N THR A 580 2.37 -16.27 -27.51
CA THR A 580 1.78 -17.28 -28.42
C THR A 580 2.79 -18.17 -29.16
N ALA A 581 4.08 -17.84 -29.18
CA ALA A 581 5.13 -18.60 -29.87
C ALA A 581 5.95 -19.46 -28.89
N SER A 582 6.09 -20.75 -29.18
CA SER A 582 7.08 -21.59 -28.49
C SER A 582 8.49 -21.14 -28.93
N PRO A 583 9.44 -20.88 -28.02
CA PRO A 583 10.79 -20.49 -28.40
C PRO A 583 11.46 -21.55 -29.28
N SER A 584 12.02 -21.12 -30.42
CA SER A 584 12.75 -22.00 -31.33
C SER A 584 13.96 -22.65 -30.63
N HIS A 585 14.38 -23.82 -31.15
CA HIS A 585 15.43 -24.68 -30.57
C HIS A 585 16.82 -24.02 -30.51
N GLU A 586 17.09 -23.18 -29.50
CA GLU A 586 18.46 -22.77 -29.18
C GLU A 586 18.65 -22.42 -27.68
N GLU A 587 19.88 -22.06 -27.34
CA GLU A 587 20.39 -22.02 -25.96
C GLU A 587 20.15 -20.66 -25.29
N VAL A 588 19.61 -20.68 -24.06
CA VAL A 588 19.59 -19.50 -23.18
C VAL A 588 20.86 -19.54 -22.34
N SER A 589 21.82 -18.68 -22.67
CA SER A 589 23.07 -18.50 -21.92
C SER A 589 22.90 -17.53 -20.75
N GLU A 590 23.81 -17.60 -19.79
CA GLU A 590 23.75 -16.84 -18.53
C GLU A 590 23.94 -15.32 -18.75
N GLY A 591 23.08 -14.50 -18.13
CA GLY A 591 23.25 -13.04 -18.15
C GLY A 591 22.06 -12.22 -17.68
N THR A 592 21.89 -12.09 -16.35
CA THR A 592 21.24 -10.97 -15.59
C THR A 592 19.86 -10.43 -16.04
N ASP A 593 18.86 -10.23 -15.19
CA ASP A 593 18.80 -10.40 -13.73
C ASP A 593 18.47 -11.86 -13.33
N VAL A 594 19.08 -12.27 -12.22
CA VAL A 594 19.21 -13.63 -11.72
C VAL A 594 18.39 -13.85 -10.43
N CYS A 595 18.00 -12.80 -9.72
CA CYS A 595 17.72 -12.94 -8.29
C CYS A 595 16.54 -13.86 -7.92
N VAL A 596 15.30 -13.61 -8.33
CA VAL A 596 14.13 -14.32 -7.76
C VAL A 596 13.88 -15.68 -8.44
N LYS A 597 13.76 -15.69 -9.77
CA LYS A 597 13.46 -16.92 -10.53
C LYS A 597 14.53 -18.00 -10.35
N GLU A 598 15.81 -17.61 -10.31
CA GLU A 598 16.90 -18.58 -10.10
C GLU A 598 16.96 -19.09 -8.66
N LYS A 599 16.65 -18.27 -7.64
CA LYS A 599 16.52 -18.75 -6.25
C LYS A 599 15.41 -19.80 -6.14
N ILE A 600 14.25 -19.60 -6.77
CA ILE A 600 13.14 -20.56 -6.76
C ILE A 600 13.54 -21.85 -7.52
N MET A 601 14.11 -21.71 -8.72
CA MET A 601 14.64 -22.84 -9.49
C MET A 601 15.69 -23.64 -8.70
N LYS A 602 16.65 -22.98 -8.05
CA LYS A 602 17.67 -23.62 -7.21
C LYS A 602 17.06 -24.27 -5.98
N TYR A 603 16.11 -23.59 -5.31
CA TYR A 603 15.44 -24.08 -4.10
C TYR A 603 14.61 -25.34 -4.38
N LEU A 604 13.70 -25.29 -5.36
CA LEU A 604 12.81 -26.41 -5.71
C LEU A 604 13.53 -27.57 -6.43
N ASN A 605 14.79 -27.39 -6.84
CA ASN A 605 15.66 -28.47 -7.31
C ASN A 605 16.60 -29.05 -6.25
N ARG A 606 16.54 -28.58 -5.00
CA ARG A 606 17.25 -29.27 -3.91
C ARG A 606 16.54 -30.59 -3.58
N LYS A 607 17.32 -31.65 -3.38
CA LYS A 607 16.80 -32.98 -3.05
C LYS A 607 16.03 -33.01 -1.73
N ASP A 608 16.50 -32.30 -0.71
CA ASP A 608 15.83 -32.20 0.59
C ASP A 608 14.48 -31.46 0.50
N VAL A 609 14.40 -30.39 -0.30
CA VAL A 609 13.15 -29.67 -0.59
C VAL A 609 12.16 -30.55 -1.35
N GLN A 610 12.64 -31.34 -2.33
CA GLN A 610 11.79 -32.27 -3.07
C GLN A 610 11.28 -33.43 -2.18
N GLU A 611 12.11 -33.93 -1.26
CA GLU A 611 11.70 -34.93 -0.27
C GLU A 611 10.65 -34.36 0.70
N ALA A 612 10.83 -33.13 1.19
CA ALA A 612 9.88 -32.44 2.06
C ALA A 612 8.55 -32.06 1.37
N LEU A 613 8.55 -31.87 0.04
CA LEU A 613 7.34 -31.61 -0.76
C LEU A 613 6.63 -32.89 -1.23
N HIS A 614 7.13 -34.08 -0.86
CA HIS A 614 6.61 -35.39 -1.32
C HIS A 614 6.61 -35.58 -2.85
N VAL A 615 7.45 -34.83 -3.57
CA VAL A 615 7.52 -34.88 -5.03
C VAL A 615 8.50 -35.95 -5.51
N ARG A 616 8.24 -36.49 -6.70
CA ARG A 616 9.20 -37.38 -7.38
C ARG A 616 10.44 -36.55 -7.73
N THR A 617 11.64 -37.06 -7.40
CA THR A 617 12.90 -36.41 -7.76
C THR A 617 12.96 -36.12 -9.26
N THR A 618 13.12 -34.85 -9.61
CA THR A 618 13.07 -34.34 -10.99
C THR A 618 13.86 -33.05 -11.13
N ASN A 619 14.24 -32.69 -12.36
CA ASN A 619 14.73 -31.34 -12.66
C ASN A 619 13.51 -30.44 -12.92
N TRP A 620 12.99 -29.83 -11.86
CA TRP A 620 11.83 -28.93 -11.91
C TRP A 620 12.18 -27.69 -12.75
N THR A 621 11.25 -27.28 -13.61
CA THR A 621 11.44 -26.08 -14.44
C THR A 621 10.21 -25.19 -14.41
N ALA A 622 10.46 -23.89 -14.40
CA ALA A 622 9.46 -22.84 -14.39
C ALA A 622 8.41 -22.96 -15.51
N CYS A 623 8.86 -23.20 -16.75
CA CYS A 623 8.01 -23.33 -17.93
C CYS A 623 8.59 -24.47 -18.80
N PRO A 624 8.09 -25.71 -18.64
CA PRO A 624 8.68 -26.88 -19.28
C PRO A 624 8.40 -26.94 -20.79
N ARG A 625 9.47 -27.09 -21.59
CA ARG A 625 9.45 -27.06 -23.07
C ARG A 625 8.57 -28.09 -23.83
N PRO A 626 8.15 -29.28 -23.31
CA PRO A 626 7.32 -30.20 -24.09
C PRO A 626 5.82 -29.86 -24.12
N ILE A 627 5.38 -28.77 -23.49
CA ILE A 627 3.98 -28.32 -23.55
C ILE A 627 3.76 -27.49 -24.83
N HIS A 628 2.58 -27.63 -25.45
CA HIS A 628 2.18 -26.83 -26.60
C HIS A 628 0.69 -26.50 -26.58
N TYR A 629 0.36 -25.23 -26.36
CA TYR A 629 -1.01 -24.74 -26.37
C TYR A 629 -1.54 -24.51 -27.80
N ASP A 630 -2.69 -25.12 -28.14
CA ASP A 630 -3.37 -24.97 -29.43
C ASP A 630 -4.10 -23.62 -29.51
N LYS A 631 -3.49 -22.65 -30.18
CA LYS A 631 -3.99 -21.27 -30.28
C LYS A 631 -5.25 -21.09 -31.13
N ARG A 632 -5.77 -22.13 -31.81
CA ARG A 632 -6.95 -22.02 -32.69
C ARG A 632 -8.28 -21.69 -31.98
N GLY A 633 -8.27 -21.53 -30.65
CA GLY A 633 -9.39 -21.06 -29.84
C GLY A 633 -9.22 -19.67 -29.21
N PHE A 634 -8.10 -18.96 -29.42
CA PHE A 634 -7.82 -17.65 -28.77
C PHE A 634 -8.86 -16.57 -29.11
N GLU A 635 -9.54 -16.68 -30.26
CA GLU A 635 -10.62 -15.77 -30.68
C GLU A 635 -11.94 -15.97 -29.90
N THR A 636 -12.03 -16.96 -29.00
CA THR A 636 -13.24 -17.18 -28.18
C THR A 636 -13.35 -16.07 -27.13
N GLN A 637 -14.42 -15.26 -27.17
CA GLN A 637 -14.68 -14.24 -26.17
C GLN A 637 -14.98 -14.88 -24.80
N THR A 638 -14.20 -14.54 -23.77
CA THR A 638 -14.40 -15.11 -22.42
C THR A 638 -15.45 -14.35 -21.62
N VAL A 639 -15.71 -13.10 -21.99
CA VAL A 639 -16.75 -12.20 -21.45
C VAL A 639 -18.11 -12.91 -21.35
N ASP A 640 -18.53 -13.63 -22.39
CA ASP A 640 -19.78 -14.41 -22.39
C ASP A 640 -19.78 -15.56 -21.36
N MET A 641 -18.61 -16.17 -21.10
CA MET A 641 -18.49 -17.17 -20.04
C MET A 641 -18.64 -16.55 -18.65
N VAL A 642 -18.10 -15.34 -18.44
CA VAL A 642 -18.25 -14.58 -17.18
C VAL A 642 -19.71 -14.14 -16.99
N GLY A 643 -20.38 -13.65 -18.04
CA GLY A 643 -21.82 -13.36 -18.00
C GLY A 643 -22.67 -14.59 -17.66
N SER A 644 -22.26 -15.78 -18.14
CA SER A 644 -22.89 -17.06 -17.76
C SER A 644 -22.58 -17.50 -16.32
N LEU A 645 -21.66 -16.85 -15.59
CA LEU A 645 -21.42 -17.10 -14.16
C LEU A 645 -22.24 -16.12 -13.31
N LEU A 646 -22.24 -14.83 -13.68
CA LEU A 646 -23.04 -13.78 -13.03
C LEU A 646 -24.53 -14.15 -13.00
N THR A 647 -25.09 -14.56 -14.14
CA THR A 647 -26.48 -15.03 -14.28
C THR A 647 -26.81 -16.32 -13.51
N LYS A 648 -25.83 -16.95 -12.85
CA LYS A 648 -26.00 -18.14 -11.99
C LYS A 648 -25.69 -17.87 -10.51
N GLY A 649 -25.51 -16.62 -10.10
CA GLY A 649 -25.22 -16.26 -8.70
C GLY A 649 -23.78 -16.48 -8.26
N ILE A 650 -22.83 -16.60 -9.20
CA ILE A 650 -21.39 -16.60 -8.90
C ILE A 650 -20.87 -15.17 -8.93
N ARG A 651 -20.27 -14.72 -7.83
CA ARG A 651 -19.65 -13.40 -7.71
C ARG A 651 -18.34 -13.33 -8.51
N VAL A 652 -18.04 -12.18 -9.12
CA VAL A 652 -16.87 -11.98 -9.97
C VAL A 652 -16.11 -10.75 -9.52
N LEU A 653 -14.83 -10.91 -9.18
CA LEU A 653 -13.87 -9.81 -9.02
C LEU A 653 -12.85 -9.86 -10.16
N ILE A 654 -12.84 -8.83 -10.99
CA ILE A 654 -11.79 -8.57 -11.97
C ILE A 654 -10.90 -7.48 -11.41
N TYR A 655 -9.59 -7.63 -11.51
CA TYR A 655 -8.66 -6.56 -11.19
C TYR A 655 -7.54 -6.45 -12.22
N SER A 656 -7.04 -5.24 -12.44
CA SER A 656 -5.90 -4.99 -13.32
C SER A 656 -4.91 -4.07 -12.61
N ILE A 657 -3.64 -4.37 -12.73
CA ILE A 657 -2.57 -3.48 -12.29
C ILE A 657 -2.38 -2.40 -13.38
N ASP A 658 -2.28 -1.13 -12.98
CA ASP A 658 -2.28 0.00 -13.92
C ASP A 658 -0.98 0.12 -14.74
N GLU A 659 0.19 0.05 -14.10
CA GLU A 659 1.54 0.06 -14.72
C GLU A 659 1.85 -1.07 -15.74
N VAL A 660 0.88 -1.94 -16.07
CA VAL A 660 1.10 -3.18 -16.85
C VAL A 660 0.69 -3.04 -18.31
N THR A 661 1.68 -2.88 -19.19
CA THR A 661 1.47 -2.71 -20.63
C THR A 661 1.04 -3.98 -21.38
N PHE A 662 1.14 -5.17 -20.77
CA PHE A 662 0.82 -6.44 -21.42
C PHE A 662 -0.68 -6.70 -21.62
N VAL A 663 -1.47 -6.30 -20.63
CA VAL A 663 -2.94 -6.28 -20.64
C VAL A 663 -3.31 -5.01 -19.88
N PRO A 664 -3.33 -3.85 -20.57
CA PRO A 664 -3.54 -2.56 -19.92
C PRO A 664 -4.90 -2.50 -19.24
N PHE A 665 -4.94 -1.86 -18.08
CA PHE A 665 -6.14 -1.77 -17.26
C PHE A 665 -7.33 -1.12 -18.00
N LEU A 666 -7.04 -0.23 -18.96
CA LEU A 666 -7.98 0.50 -19.82
C LEU A 666 -8.92 -0.44 -20.58
N GLY A 667 -8.39 -1.32 -21.44
CA GLY A 667 -9.20 -2.24 -22.23
C GLY A 667 -10.01 -3.21 -21.37
N THR A 668 -9.41 -3.69 -20.27
CA THR A 668 -10.11 -4.58 -19.34
C THR A 668 -11.27 -3.88 -18.62
N ARG A 669 -11.15 -2.60 -18.25
CA ARG A 669 -12.23 -1.83 -17.59
C ARG A 669 -13.47 -1.74 -18.48
N VAL A 670 -13.28 -1.34 -19.74
CA VAL A 670 -14.36 -1.22 -20.74
C VAL A 670 -15.14 -2.53 -20.85
N LEU A 671 -14.44 -3.67 -20.93
CA LEU A 671 -15.05 -5.00 -20.99
C LEU A 671 -15.86 -5.39 -19.75
N VAL A 672 -15.58 -4.84 -18.56
CA VAL A 672 -16.40 -5.09 -17.36
C VAL A 672 -17.69 -4.25 -17.41
N SER A 673 -17.62 -3.00 -17.86
CA SER A 673 -18.82 -2.16 -18.00
C SER A 673 -19.77 -2.69 -19.08
N ASP A 674 -19.23 -3.02 -20.26
CA ASP A 674 -20.00 -3.66 -21.35
C ASP A 674 -20.66 -4.97 -20.89
N LEU A 675 -19.95 -5.76 -20.07
CA LEU A 675 -20.48 -6.99 -19.49
C LEU A 675 -21.64 -6.70 -18.52
N ALA A 676 -21.50 -5.70 -17.65
CA ALA A 676 -22.52 -5.33 -16.65
C ALA A 676 -23.84 -4.94 -17.33
N ASP A 677 -23.79 -4.06 -18.33
CA ASP A 677 -24.94 -3.66 -19.14
C ASP A 677 -25.55 -4.87 -19.86
N LYS A 678 -24.71 -5.73 -20.46
CA LYS A 678 -25.14 -6.92 -21.20
C LYS A 678 -25.84 -7.97 -20.30
N VAL A 679 -25.56 -8.02 -19.00
CA VAL A 679 -26.29 -8.86 -18.03
C VAL A 679 -27.37 -8.11 -17.23
N GLY A 680 -27.53 -6.80 -17.43
CA GLY A 680 -28.52 -5.98 -16.73
C GLY A 680 -28.21 -5.73 -15.25
N LEU A 681 -26.92 -5.64 -14.88
CA LEU A 681 -26.50 -5.29 -13.51
C LEU A 681 -26.32 -3.77 -13.38
N ASN A 682 -27.20 -3.13 -12.61
CA ASN A 682 -27.05 -1.71 -12.27
C ASN A 682 -25.78 -1.45 -11.44
N THR A 683 -25.07 -0.37 -11.74
CA THR A 683 -23.96 0.16 -10.93
C THR A 683 -24.43 0.43 -9.49
N THR A 684 -23.80 -0.25 -8.52
CA THR A 684 -24.02 -0.09 -7.07
C THR A 684 -22.89 0.71 -6.41
N VAL A 685 -21.69 0.62 -6.97
CA VAL A 685 -20.54 1.46 -6.62
C VAL A 685 -20.03 2.11 -7.92
N PRO A 686 -20.20 3.42 -8.12
CA PRO A 686 -19.59 4.11 -9.27
C PRO A 686 -18.07 4.10 -9.16
N TYR A 687 -17.38 4.27 -10.29
CA TYR A 687 -15.92 4.29 -10.34
C TYR A 687 -15.33 5.33 -9.38
N ARG A 688 -14.54 4.87 -8.42
CA ARG A 688 -13.95 5.69 -7.35
C ARG A 688 -12.67 5.09 -6.81
N GLY A 689 -11.84 5.90 -6.14
CA GLY A 689 -10.74 5.37 -5.33
C GLY A 689 -11.21 4.35 -4.28
N TRP A 690 -10.47 3.25 -4.13
CA TRP A 690 -10.54 2.36 -2.97
C TRP A 690 -9.32 2.56 -2.08
N PHE A 691 -9.50 2.30 -0.79
CA PHE A 691 -8.52 2.59 0.24
C PHE A 691 -8.02 1.31 0.91
N ASP A 692 -6.70 1.21 1.13
CA ASP A 692 -6.10 0.11 1.89
C ASP A 692 -6.35 0.25 3.41
N THR A 693 -5.79 -0.65 4.22
CA THR A 693 -5.93 -0.59 5.70
C THR A 693 -5.32 0.67 6.31
N ASP A 694 -4.34 1.28 5.66
CA ASP A 694 -3.64 2.48 6.10
C ASP A 694 -4.24 3.75 5.43
N LYS A 695 -5.41 3.60 4.81
CA LYS A 695 -6.19 4.62 4.10
C LYS A 695 -5.49 5.27 2.90
N GLN A 696 -4.49 4.62 2.31
CA GLN A 696 -3.92 5.08 1.02
C GLN A 696 -4.84 4.67 -0.13
N VAL A 697 -4.92 5.50 -1.18
CA VAL A 697 -5.58 5.11 -2.45
C VAL A 697 -4.73 4.02 -3.09
N GLY A 698 -5.15 2.76 -2.92
CA GLY A 698 -4.44 1.64 -3.51
C GLY A 698 -4.85 1.37 -4.97
N GLY A 699 -5.85 2.08 -5.48
CA GLY A 699 -6.37 1.99 -6.85
C GLY A 699 -7.81 2.49 -6.92
N TRP A 700 -8.50 2.21 -8.03
CA TRP A 700 -9.90 2.58 -8.26
C TRP A 700 -10.78 1.35 -8.41
N THR A 701 -12.08 1.44 -8.13
CA THR A 701 -13.03 0.33 -8.21
C THR A 701 -14.43 0.80 -8.57
N GLU A 702 -15.16 -0.07 -9.25
CA GLU A 702 -16.59 0.03 -9.52
C GLU A 702 -17.24 -1.34 -9.30
N ALA A 703 -18.54 -1.35 -9.00
CA ALA A 703 -19.29 -2.57 -8.80
C ALA A 703 -20.72 -2.46 -9.32
N TYR A 704 -21.24 -3.59 -9.78
CA TYR A 704 -22.56 -3.75 -10.40
C TYR A 704 -23.30 -4.87 -9.68
N GLY A 705 -24.39 -4.51 -8.98
CA GLY A 705 -25.04 -5.36 -7.99
C GLY A 705 -24.11 -5.75 -6.82
N GLU A 706 -24.37 -6.91 -6.22
CA GLU A 706 -23.44 -7.61 -5.29
C GLU A 706 -22.56 -8.63 -6.04
N MET A 707 -22.54 -8.54 -7.38
CA MET A 707 -22.28 -9.66 -8.27
C MET A 707 -21.01 -9.51 -9.11
N LEU A 708 -20.72 -8.30 -9.57
CA LEU A 708 -19.57 -7.98 -10.41
C LEU A 708 -18.83 -6.78 -9.82
N ALA A 709 -17.52 -6.85 -9.70
CA ALA A 709 -16.66 -5.72 -9.37
C ALA A 709 -15.42 -5.70 -10.27
N TYR A 710 -15.01 -4.50 -10.66
CA TYR A 710 -13.70 -4.22 -11.25
C TYR A 710 -12.85 -3.42 -10.26
N ALA A 711 -11.54 -3.60 -10.28
CA ALA A 711 -10.60 -2.69 -9.62
C ALA A 711 -9.28 -2.53 -10.36
N SER A 712 -8.79 -1.30 -10.50
CA SER A 712 -7.37 -1.07 -10.75
C SER A 712 -6.57 -1.19 -9.45
N ILE A 713 -5.26 -1.46 -9.54
CA ILE A 713 -4.34 -1.43 -8.40
C ILE A 713 -3.09 -0.63 -8.76
N ARG A 714 -2.83 0.43 -7.99
CA ARG A 714 -1.86 1.50 -8.23
C ARG A 714 -0.41 1.06 -8.03
N GLY A 715 0.43 1.36 -9.02
CA GLY A 715 1.89 1.26 -8.93
C GLY A 715 2.42 -0.17 -8.80
N GLY A 716 1.72 -1.15 -9.37
CA GLY A 716 2.10 -2.57 -9.26
C GLY A 716 3.02 -3.06 -10.39
N SER A 717 3.17 -4.39 -10.48
CA SER A 717 3.80 -5.05 -11.63
C SER A 717 3.02 -6.30 -12.02
N ALA A 718 3.09 -6.72 -13.29
CA ALA A 718 2.52 -8.00 -13.74
C ALA A 718 3.07 -9.20 -12.95
N LYS A 719 4.29 -9.06 -12.39
CA LYS A 719 4.87 -9.95 -11.38
C LYS A 719 5.11 -9.18 -10.07
N THR A 720 4.06 -8.66 -9.46
CA THR A 720 4.05 -7.73 -8.31
C THR A 720 4.92 -8.14 -7.11
N PHE A 721 5.18 -9.44 -6.99
CA PHE A 721 5.92 -10.05 -5.89
C PHE A 721 7.43 -10.18 -6.16
N CYS A 722 7.89 -9.79 -7.35
CA CYS A 722 9.32 -9.76 -7.73
C CYS A 722 9.91 -8.35 -7.65
N SER A 723 9.12 -7.28 -7.79
CA SER A 723 9.58 -5.90 -7.60
C SER A 723 9.86 -5.65 -6.11
N GLY A 724 11.04 -5.12 -5.78
CA GLY A 724 11.57 -5.08 -4.40
C GLY A 724 10.85 -4.13 -3.44
N ARG A 725 9.82 -3.41 -3.91
CA ARG A 725 9.09 -2.35 -3.20
C ARG A 725 8.08 -2.96 -2.22
N LYS A 726 8.54 -3.27 -1.00
CA LYS A 726 7.81 -4.01 0.06
C LYS A 726 6.43 -3.45 0.43
N TRP A 727 6.14 -2.18 0.12
CA TRP A 727 4.85 -1.56 0.37
C TRP A 727 3.78 -1.92 -0.69
N MET A 728 4.17 -2.09 -1.96
CA MET A 728 3.27 -2.47 -3.07
C MET A 728 2.71 -3.89 -2.90
N ILE A 729 3.58 -4.81 -2.46
CA ILE A 729 3.17 -6.16 -2.06
C ILE A 729 2.15 -6.08 -0.90
N GLY A 730 2.36 -5.16 0.04
CA GLY A 730 1.42 -4.87 1.12
C GLY A 730 0.07 -4.37 0.62
N SER A 731 0.02 -3.31 -0.19
CA SER A 731 -1.23 -2.69 -0.67
C SER A 731 -2.08 -3.65 -1.50
N GLN A 732 -1.48 -4.41 -2.43
CA GLN A 732 -2.21 -5.42 -3.22
C GLN A 732 -2.77 -6.55 -2.35
N GLN A 733 -1.95 -7.09 -1.44
CA GLN A 733 -2.35 -8.24 -0.63
C GLN A 733 -3.36 -7.85 0.46
N ARG A 734 -3.26 -6.61 0.99
CA ARG A 734 -4.28 -5.97 1.83
C ARG A 734 -5.56 -5.68 1.07
N PHE A 735 -5.51 -5.22 -0.19
CA PHE A 735 -6.71 -4.95 -0.99
C PHE A 735 -7.59 -6.17 -1.12
N LEU A 736 -7.01 -7.29 -1.55
CA LEU A 736 -7.75 -8.51 -1.81
C LEU A 736 -8.27 -9.13 -0.49
N THR A 737 -7.54 -8.96 0.61
CA THR A 737 -8.00 -9.23 1.99
C THR A 737 -9.18 -8.34 2.42
N VAL A 738 -9.11 -7.03 2.14
CA VAL A 738 -10.13 -6.03 2.53
C VAL A 738 -11.40 -6.17 1.69
N CYS A 739 -11.30 -6.32 0.37
CA CYS A 739 -12.45 -6.47 -0.52
C CYS A 739 -13.13 -7.84 -0.43
N LEU A 740 -12.46 -8.87 0.10
CA LEU A 740 -13.13 -10.12 0.47
C LEU A 740 -13.99 -9.98 1.75
N PHE A 741 -13.66 -9.06 2.68
CA PHE A 741 -14.20 -9.12 4.06
C PHE A 741 -14.58 -7.79 4.77
N ARG A 742 -14.42 -6.60 4.19
CA ARG A 742 -14.69 -5.31 4.86
C ARG A 742 -15.61 -4.34 4.09
N TYR A 743 -16.91 -4.51 4.30
CA TYR A 743 -17.84 -3.38 4.45
C TYR A 743 -18.05 -3.12 5.96
N LEU A 744 -18.31 -1.85 6.38
CA LEU A 744 -18.78 -1.33 7.71
C LEU A 744 -17.78 -0.57 8.69
N SER A 745 -17.66 0.78 8.54
CA SER A 745 -17.62 1.92 9.57
C SER A 745 -16.56 2.11 10.73
N CYS A 746 -16.07 3.37 11.01
CA CYS A 746 -15.29 3.82 12.25
C CYS A 746 -15.01 5.39 12.46
N ASN A 747 -14.34 5.92 13.55
CA ASN A 747 -14.01 7.39 13.86
C ASN A 747 -12.88 7.81 14.92
N VAL A 748 -12.68 9.12 15.33
CA VAL A 748 -11.52 9.72 16.17
C VAL A 748 -11.81 11.10 16.94
N TRP A 749 -10.89 11.75 17.76
CA TRP A 749 -10.53 13.26 17.88
C TRP A 749 -9.54 13.85 19.01
N THR A 750 -8.99 15.14 18.96
CA THR A 750 -7.68 15.66 19.64
C THR A 750 -7.48 17.18 20.18
N VAL A 751 -6.30 17.93 20.06
CA VAL A 751 -5.80 19.31 20.63
C VAL A 751 -4.25 19.72 20.37
N ALA A 752 -3.69 20.98 20.57
CA ALA A 752 -2.29 21.53 20.18
C ALA A 752 -1.85 22.92 20.88
N LYS A 753 -0.80 23.81 20.68
CA LYS A 753 0.42 24.17 19.79
C LYS A 753 1.37 25.33 20.42
N GLY A 754 2.51 25.87 19.86
CA GLY A 754 3.43 26.96 20.47
C GLY A 754 4.61 27.69 19.64
N ASN A 755 5.40 28.72 20.15
CA ASN A 755 6.51 29.54 19.43
C ASN A 755 7.52 30.47 20.31
N GLY A 756 8.51 31.28 19.77
CA GLY A 756 9.61 32.12 20.47
C GLY A 756 10.34 33.36 19.74
N ARG A 757 11.57 33.87 20.14
CA ARG A 757 12.53 34.87 19.44
C ARG A 757 13.99 35.04 20.08
N THR A 758 15.06 35.85 19.71
CA THR A 758 15.34 37.21 19.05
C THR A 758 16.86 37.49 18.59
N VAL A 759 17.20 38.59 17.83
CA VAL A 759 18.39 38.89 16.91
C VAL A 759 19.49 39.95 17.29
N GLU A 760 20.67 39.87 16.64
CA GLU A 760 21.41 40.95 15.88
C GLU A 760 22.65 40.33 15.16
N SER A 761 23.42 40.88 14.19
CA SER A 761 23.36 41.94 13.13
C SER A 761 24.63 41.78 12.22
N ALA A 762 25.05 42.56 11.19
CA ALA A 762 24.70 43.92 10.73
C ALA A 762 24.96 44.25 9.22
N TYR A 763 26.11 43.92 8.61
CA TYR A 763 26.41 44.17 7.16
C TYR A 763 27.09 42.98 6.45
N GLU A 764 28.04 42.32 7.10
CA GLU A 764 28.07 40.85 7.25
C GLU A 764 26.80 40.34 7.99
N ALA A 765 25.65 40.99 7.73
CA ALA A 765 24.33 40.44 7.86
C ALA A 765 24.11 39.58 6.63
N ASP A 766 23.98 40.17 5.42
CA ASP A 766 23.62 39.43 4.21
C ASP A 766 24.37 38.09 4.06
N ARG A 767 25.66 37.98 4.45
CA ARG A 767 26.37 36.70 4.57
C ARG A 767 25.90 35.85 5.76
N ILE A 768 25.26 34.71 5.46
CA ILE A 768 24.81 33.75 6.47
C ILE A 768 26.00 32.94 7.00
N VAL A 769 26.57 33.34 8.13
CA VAL A 769 27.69 32.64 8.79
C VAL A 769 27.37 31.15 9.02
N LYS A 770 26.17 30.85 9.54
CA LYS A 770 25.62 29.49 9.62
C LYS A 770 24.11 29.51 9.89
N LEU A 771 23.34 28.71 9.16
CA LEU A 771 21.92 28.45 9.41
C LEU A 771 21.72 27.52 10.62
N PRO A 772 20.67 27.68 11.43
CA PRO A 772 20.39 26.79 12.57
C PRO A 772 20.26 25.32 12.14
N GLY A 773 21.10 24.45 12.71
CA GLY A 773 21.14 23.03 12.37
C GLY A 773 21.86 22.68 11.06
N GLN A 774 22.55 23.62 10.40
CA GLN A 774 23.28 23.35 9.15
C GLN A 774 24.46 22.35 9.35
N PRO A 775 24.73 21.47 8.38
CA PRO A 775 25.99 20.72 8.31
C PRO A 775 27.20 21.65 8.03
N GLN A 776 28.41 21.08 7.95
CA GLN A 776 29.60 21.83 7.51
C GLN A 776 29.68 21.90 5.99
N VAL A 777 30.02 23.07 5.43
CA VAL A 777 30.13 23.31 3.98
C VAL A 777 31.32 24.19 3.64
N SER A 778 31.73 24.17 2.36
CA SER A 778 32.88 24.91 1.81
C SER A 778 32.52 26.17 1.02
N PHE A 779 31.26 26.36 0.64
CA PHE A 779 30.77 27.50 -0.15
C PHE A 779 30.24 28.62 0.76
N GLN A 780 30.25 29.86 0.27
CA GLN A 780 29.57 30.97 0.93
C GLN A 780 28.07 31.01 0.57
N GLN A 781 27.29 31.61 1.44
CA GLN A 781 25.84 31.70 1.36
C GLN A 781 25.40 33.05 1.93
N TYR A 782 24.39 33.66 1.31
CA TYR A 782 23.95 35.01 1.62
C TYR A 782 22.42 35.12 1.50
N ALA A 783 21.74 35.82 2.40
CA ALA A 783 20.33 36.20 2.24
C ALA A 783 20.07 37.61 2.76
N GLY A 784 19.20 38.34 2.07
CA GLY A 784 18.92 39.73 2.41
C GLY A 784 17.97 40.40 1.42
N TYR A 785 17.92 41.73 1.48
CA TYR A 785 16.96 42.53 0.71
C TYR A 785 17.61 43.38 -0.38
N VAL A 786 16.84 43.64 -1.44
CA VAL A 786 17.14 44.63 -2.49
C VAL A 786 15.87 45.44 -2.78
N THR A 787 15.92 46.74 -2.54
CA THR A 787 14.87 47.69 -2.89
C THR A 787 14.71 47.74 -4.40
N VAL A 788 13.54 47.42 -4.95
CA VAL A 788 13.25 47.54 -6.40
C VAL A 788 12.52 48.83 -6.75
N ASP A 789 11.69 49.35 -5.83
CA ASP A 789 10.95 50.61 -5.98
C ASP A 789 10.91 51.36 -4.65
N GLU A 790 11.60 52.50 -4.59
CA GLU A 790 11.69 53.36 -3.40
C GLU A 790 10.40 54.14 -3.13
N THR A 791 9.54 54.35 -4.14
CA THR A 791 8.29 55.12 -4.00
C THR A 791 7.17 54.28 -3.38
N GLN A 792 7.13 52.98 -3.71
CA GLN A 792 6.21 52.01 -3.13
C GLN A 792 6.84 51.25 -1.95
N GLN A 793 8.15 51.44 -1.72
CA GLN A 793 8.96 50.73 -0.72
C GLN A 793 8.84 49.20 -0.91
N ARG A 794 9.10 48.74 -2.14
CA ARG A 794 9.17 47.32 -2.49
C ARG A 794 10.58 46.78 -2.30
N GLU A 795 10.69 45.78 -1.44
CA GLU A 795 11.91 45.09 -1.05
C GLU A 795 11.77 43.62 -1.44
N LEU A 796 12.59 43.16 -2.39
CA LEU A 796 12.65 41.73 -2.73
C LEU A 796 13.76 41.05 -1.92
N PHE A 797 13.40 39.94 -1.30
CA PHE A 797 14.27 39.08 -0.51
C PHE A 797 14.88 37.99 -1.40
N TYR A 798 16.17 37.71 -1.19
CA TYR A 798 16.91 36.71 -1.93
C TYR A 798 17.68 35.77 -0.99
N TYR A 799 17.96 34.56 -1.47
CA TYR A 799 18.95 33.64 -0.91
C TYR A 799 19.89 33.21 -2.03
N PHE A 800 21.17 33.48 -1.86
CA PHE A 800 22.24 33.22 -2.81
C PHE A 800 23.23 32.22 -2.21
N VAL A 801 23.59 31.19 -2.97
CA VAL A 801 24.61 30.21 -2.58
C VAL A 801 25.65 30.06 -3.68
N GLU A 802 26.92 30.18 -3.30
CA GLU A 802 28.03 29.93 -4.22
C GLU A 802 28.06 28.47 -4.67
N ALA A 803 28.63 28.22 -5.85
CA ALA A 803 28.81 26.86 -6.33
C ALA A 803 29.78 26.10 -5.40
N ALA A 804 29.43 24.87 -5.02
CA ALA A 804 30.16 24.05 -4.05
C ALA A 804 31.63 23.77 -4.45
N THR A 805 31.93 23.86 -5.76
CA THR A 805 33.29 23.82 -6.32
C THR A 805 33.46 24.89 -7.38
N ASN A 806 34.62 25.57 -7.37
CA ASN A 806 35.04 26.54 -8.38
C ASN A 806 33.98 27.64 -8.70
N SER A 807 33.35 28.23 -7.68
CA SER A 807 32.36 29.32 -7.81
C SER A 807 32.79 30.45 -8.75
N THR A 808 34.08 30.83 -8.72
CA THR A 808 34.72 31.82 -9.61
C THR A 808 34.84 31.41 -11.09
N SER A 809 34.38 30.21 -11.46
CA SER A 809 34.33 29.72 -12.85
C SER A 809 32.91 29.42 -13.32
N LYS A 810 32.05 28.90 -12.45
CA LYS A 810 30.68 28.43 -12.77
C LYS A 810 29.71 29.61 -13.06
N PRO A 811 28.60 29.37 -13.80
CA PRO A 811 27.63 30.41 -14.17
C PRO A 811 26.86 30.97 -12.95
N LEU A 812 26.11 32.04 -13.17
CA LEU A 812 25.05 32.52 -12.27
C LEU A 812 23.70 32.00 -12.78
N VAL A 813 22.90 31.42 -11.90
CA VAL A 813 21.57 30.89 -12.24
C VAL A 813 20.54 31.47 -11.29
N LEU A 814 19.59 32.24 -11.83
CA LEU A 814 18.42 32.75 -11.09
C LEU A 814 17.32 31.68 -11.11
N TRP A 815 16.77 31.32 -9.95
CA TRP A 815 15.59 30.46 -9.82
C TRP A 815 14.35 31.26 -9.39
N LEU A 816 13.22 30.99 -10.06
CA LEU A 816 11.90 31.57 -9.80
C LEU A 816 10.84 30.45 -9.69
N THR A 817 10.21 30.29 -8.53
CA THR A 817 9.01 29.43 -8.38
C THR A 817 7.75 30.20 -8.82
N GLY A 818 6.71 29.48 -9.28
CA GLY A 818 5.47 30.04 -9.82
C GLY A 818 4.39 30.42 -8.78
N GLY A 819 3.21 29.79 -8.89
CA GLY A 819 2.01 30.05 -8.07
C GLY A 819 0.82 30.63 -8.87
N PRO A 820 0.85 31.91 -9.32
CA PRO A 820 1.81 32.95 -8.97
C PRO A 820 1.83 33.25 -7.47
N GLY A 821 2.99 33.64 -6.96
CA GLY A 821 3.14 34.13 -5.58
C GLY A 821 3.71 33.10 -4.59
N CYS A 822 4.36 32.04 -5.07
CA CYS A 822 5.00 31.02 -4.24
C CYS A 822 6.53 31.24 -4.11
N SER A 823 7.10 30.84 -2.98
CA SER A 823 8.48 31.18 -2.61
C SER A 823 9.53 30.29 -3.29
N SER A 824 10.37 30.92 -4.11
CA SER A 824 11.61 30.36 -4.66
C SER A 824 12.60 29.85 -3.60
N ILE A 825 12.51 30.35 -2.36
CA ILE A 825 13.36 29.93 -1.24
C ILE A 825 12.74 28.71 -0.57
N GLY A 826 11.44 28.75 -0.28
CA GLY A 826 10.72 27.63 0.31
C GLY A 826 10.71 26.37 -0.55
N ALA A 827 10.29 26.54 -1.80
CA ALA A 827 10.26 25.48 -2.80
C ALA A 827 11.69 25.18 -3.29
N GLY A 828 12.23 26.00 -4.18
CA GLY A 828 13.51 25.76 -4.86
C GLY A 828 14.69 25.49 -3.93
N ALA A 829 14.87 26.33 -2.90
CA ALA A 829 16.09 26.30 -2.09
C ALA A 829 16.08 25.33 -0.90
N PHE A 830 14.91 25.04 -0.30
CA PHE A 830 14.80 24.18 0.89
C PHE A 830 13.95 22.91 0.70
N SER A 831 13.07 22.85 -0.30
CA SER A 831 12.29 21.64 -0.61
C SER A 831 12.89 20.85 -1.77
N GLU A 832 13.37 21.52 -2.81
CA GLU A 832 13.75 20.92 -4.09
C GLU A 832 15.27 20.68 -4.27
N HIS A 833 16.01 21.70 -4.75
CA HIS A 833 17.33 21.55 -5.37
C HIS A 833 18.40 22.50 -4.81
N GLY A 834 18.08 23.31 -3.80
CA GLY A 834 19.08 24.02 -3.00
C GLY A 834 19.92 23.09 -2.11
N PRO A 835 20.97 23.61 -1.45
CA PRO A 835 22.01 22.79 -0.83
C PRO A 835 21.58 22.01 0.41
N PHE A 836 20.45 22.36 1.01
CA PHE A 836 19.94 21.72 2.21
C PHE A 836 18.44 21.45 2.10
N LYS A 837 17.97 20.38 2.74
CA LYS A 837 16.55 20.19 3.07
C LYS A 837 16.40 20.16 4.60
N PRO A 838 15.34 20.72 5.20
CA PRO A 838 15.06 20.50 6.61
C PRO A 838 14.63 19.06 6.84
N ASN A 839 14.72 18.60 8.10
CA ASN A 839 14.21 17.31 8.54
C ASN A 839 13.14 17.45 9.64
N ALA A 840 12.52 16.33 10.00
CA ALA A 840 11.51 16.18 11.04
C ALA A 840 11.82 16.90 12.38
N ALA A 841 13.10 17.00 12.77
CA ALA A 841 13.55 17.65 14.00
C ALA A 841 13.90 19.15 13.83
N GLY A 842 13.66 19.72 12.64
CA GLY A 842 14.06 21.08 12.28
C GLY A 842 15.57 21.25 12.07
N VAL A 843 16.30 20.16 11.77
CA VAL A 843 17.74 20.18 11.47
C VAL A 843 17.92 20.08 9.96
N LEU A 844 18.87 20.83 9.39
CA LEU A 844 19.15 20.76 7.96
C LEU A 844 20.02 19.53 7.64
N VAL A 845 19.67 18.83 6.57
CA VAL A 845 20.50 17.78 5.95
C VAL A 845 21.04 18.27 4.61
N ASN A 846 22.23 17.79 4.21
CA ASN A 846 22.78 18.09 2.88
C ASN A 846 21.88 17.49 1.80
N ASN A 847 21.57 18.27 0.76
CA ASN A 847 20.98 17.76 -0.47
C ASN A 847 22.09 17.25 -1.38
N GLU A 848 22.21 15.92 -1.54
CA GLU A 848 23.24 15.33 -2.41
C GLU A 848 23.08 15.74 -3.88
N TYR A 849 21.89 16.14 -4.33
CA TYR A 849 21.64 16.49 -5.72
C TYR A 849 21.45 17.98 -5.97
N SER A 850 21.95 18.83 -5.05
CA SER A 850 21.80 20.27 -5.21
C SER A 850 22.43 20.81 -6.50
N TRP A 851 21.69 21.67 -7.19
CA TRP A 851 22.15 22.39 -8.37
C TRP A 851 23.31 23.34 -8.08
N ASN A 852 23.58 23.70 -6.82
CA ASN A 852 24.81 24.42 -6.46
C ASN A 852 26.09 23.58 -6.65
N LYS A 853 25.97 22.28 -6.97
CA LYS A 853 27.10 21.51 -7.53
C LYS A 853 27.57 22.10 -8.87
N GLU A 854 26.66 22.62 -9.72
CA GLU A 854 26.97 23.07 -11.09
C GLU A 854 26.79 24.56 -11.39
N ALA A 855 26.20 25.34 -10.49
CA ALA A 855 26.05 26.79 -10.66
C ALA A 855 26.16 27.56 -9.33
N ASN A 856 26.38 28.87 -9.42
CA ASN A 856 26.09 29.77 -8.31
C ASN A 856 24.58 30.06 -8.37
N MET A 857 23.82 29.63 -7.36
CA MET A 857 22.36 29.63 -7.38
C MET A 857 21.80 30.83 -6.62
N LEU A 858 20.95 31.61 -7.29
CA LEU A 858 20.30 32.79 -6.75
C LEU A 858 18.78 32.56 -6.73
N TYR A 859 18.21 32.37 -5.55
CA TYR A 859 16.79 32.20 -5.31
C TYR A 859 16.16 33.54 -4.95
N LEU A 860 15.09 33.94 -5.65
CA LEU A 860 14.44 35.24 -5.49
C LEU A 860 12.96 35.08 -5.15
N GLU A 861 12.53 35.57 -3.98
CA GLU A 861 11.09 35.64 -3.64
C GLU A 861 10.46 36.83 -4.37
N SER A 862 9.60 36.55 -5.35
CA SER A 862 8.96 37.57 -6.19
C SER A 862 7.57 37.11 -6.64
N PRO A 863 6.57 38.02 -6.78
CA PRO A 863 6.62 39.46 -6.54
C PRO A 863 6.77 39.87 -5.05
N ALA A 864 6.84 41.17 -4.78
CA ALA A 864 6.79 41.68 -3.41
C ALA A 864 5.49 41.24 -2.71
N GLY A 865 5.60 40.67 -1.50
CA GLY A 865 4.52 39.99 -0.79
C GLY A 865 4.65 38.46 -0.74
N VAL A 866 5.58 37.89 -1.52
CA VAL A 866 5.94 36.46 -1.44
C VAL A 866 6.93 36.23 -0.31
N GLY A 867 6.58 35.34 0.63
CA GLY A 867 7.47 34.91 1.72
C GLY A 867 7.96 36.06 2.61
N PHE A 868 9.24 36.42 2.48
CA PHE A 868 9.86 37.54 3.20
C PHE A 868 9.96 38.83 2.38
N SER A 869 9.72 38.80 1.06
CA SER A 869 9.62 40.00 0.19
C SER A 869 8.38 40.81 0.52
N TYR A 870 8.46 42.14 0.51
CA TYR A 870 7.35 43.00 0.93
C TYR A 870 7.24 44.35 0.21
N SER A 871 6.08 44.98 0.34
CA SER A 871 5.80 46.37 0.00
C SER A 871 5.30 47.08 1.25
N ALA A 872 5.96 48.15 1.69
CA ALA A 872 5.44 48.91 2.84
C ALA A 872 4.14 49.66 2.49
N ASN A 873 3.89 49.95 1.20
CA ASN A 873 2.58 50.40 0.74
C ASN A 873 1.64 49.21 0.49
N ALA A 874 0.68 49.02 1.40
CA ALA A 874 -0.34 47.98 1.29
C ALA A 874 -1.32 48.17 0.11
N SER A 875 -1.35 49.33 -0.57
CA SER A 875 -2.16 49.48 -1.79
C SER A 875 -1.58 48.76 -3.00
N PHE A 876 -0.28 48.44 -2.99
CA PHE A 876 0.38 47.68 -4.06
C PHE A 876 -0.24 46.30 -4.24
N TYR A 877 -0.49 45.60 -3.14
CA TYR A 877 -1.00 44.23 -3.10
C TYR A 877 -2.39 44.03 -3.72
N LYS A 878 -3.10 45.11 -4.08
CA LYS A 878 -4.45 45.05 -4.67
C LYS A 878 -4.47 44.60 -6.12
N LEU A 879 -3.38 44.81 -6.87
CA LEU A 879 -3.26 44.41 -8.27
C LEU A 879 -1.77 44.28 -8.63
N VAL A 880 -1.26 43.07 -8.56
CA VAL A 880 0.09 42.70 -9.02
C VAL A 880 -0.05 41.93 -10.33
N ASN A 881 0.82 42.16 -11.30
CA ASN A 881 0.73 41.54 -12.63
C ASN A 881 2.11 41.26 -13.24
N ASP A 882 2.12 40.44 -14.29
CA ASP A 882 3.31 39.99 -15.04
C ASP A 882 4.25 41.13 -15.42
N SER A 883 3.67 42.24 -15.89
CA SER A 883 4.42 43.41 -16.32
C SER A 883 5.09 44.17 -15.16
N ILE A 884 4.57 44.05 -13.94
CA ILE A 884 5.21 44.55 -12.71
C ILE A 884 6.29 43.56 -12.27
N THR A 885 5.95 42.28 -12.14
CA THR A 885 6.84 41.21 -11.66
C THR A 885 8.12 41.12 -12.50
N ALA A 886 8.01 41.14 -13.83
CA ALA A 886 9.16 41.08 -14.72
C ALA A 886 10.06 42.34 -14.66
N LYS A 887 9.48 43.53 -14.45
CA LYS A 887 10.25 44.78 -14.26
C LYS A 887 10.96 44.82 -12.92
N ASP A 888 10.29 44.40 -11.85
CA ASP A 888 10.88 44.31 -10.51
C ASP A 888 12.01 43.28 -10.48
N ASN A 889 11.87 42.13 -11.15
CA ASN A 889 12.93 41.13 -11.26
C ASN A 889 14.15 41.65 -12.05
N LEU A 890 13.94 42.45 -13.11
CA LEU A 890 15.04 43.09 -13.84
C LEU A 890 15.72 44.17 -12.97
N ALA A 891 14.95 44.99 -12.26
CA ALA A 891 15.48 45.99 -11.33
C ALA A 891 16.26 45.33 -10.18
N PHE A 892 15.77 44.20 -9.65
CA PHE A 892 16.46 43.36 -8.68
C PHE A 892 17.82 42.91 -9.22
N LEU A 893 17.87 42.23 -10.38
CA LEU A 893 19.14 41.75 -10.94
C LEU A 893 20.15 42.88 -11.16
N GLN A 894 19.70 44.03 -11.66
CA GLN A 894 20.55 45.20 -11.88
C GLN A 894 21.10 45.79 -10.58
N ARG A 895 20.31 45.83 -9.50
CA ARG A 895 20.70 46.36 -8.18
C ARG A 895 21.49 45.33 -7.35
N TRP A 896 21.18 44.04 -7.46
CA TRP A 896 21.89 42.93 -6.82
C TRP A 896 23.34 42.83 -7.31
N LEU A 897 23.58 43.05 -8.61
CA LEU A 897 24.94 43.16 -9.18
C LEU A 897 25.70 44.45 -8.79
N LEU A 898 25.12 45.33 -7.96
CA LEU A 898 25.85 46.38 -7.25
C LEU A 898 26.32 45.92 -5.86
N LYS A 899 25.63 44.94 -5.25
CA LYS A 899 26.08 44.23 -4.03
C LYS A 899 27.17 43.19 -4.34
N PHE A 900 26.99 42.42 -5.43
CA PHE A 900 27.85 41.30 -5.83
C PHE A 900 28.47 41.54 -7.24
N PRO A 901 29.35 42.56 -7.40
CA PRO A 901 29.86 42.99 -8.70
C PRO A 901 30.70 41.94 -9.44
N GLU A 902 31.30 40.97 -8.74
CA GLU A 902 32.09 39.86 -9.29
C GLU A 902 31.27 38.89 -10.15
N TYR A 903 29.94 38.87 -10.02
CA TYR A 903 29.04 38.08 -10.88
C TYR A 903 28.61 38.83 -12.15
N LYS A 904 28.93 40.13 -12.28
CA LYS A 904 28.45 40.98 -13.38
C LYS A 904 28.89 40.55 -14.78
N THR A 905 30.00 39.83 -14.89
CA THR A 905 30.50 39.27 -16.15
C THR A 905 30.29 37.75 -16.26
N ARG A 906 29.44 37.16 -15.40
CA ARG A 906 29.09 35.73 -15.48
C ARG A 906 28.05 35.48 -16.54
N ASP A 907 28.19 34.33 -17.18
CA ASP A 907 27.11 33.73 -17.95
C ASP A 907 25.91 33.49 -17.03
N LEU A 908 24.78 34.07 -17.43
CA LEU A 908 23.52 34.08 -16.70
C LEU A 908 22.55 33.09 -17.36
N PHE A 909 21.89 32.29 -16.54
CA PHE A 909 20.67 31.60 -16.93
C PHE A 909 19.54 32.03 -16.01
N VAL A 910 18.32 32.07 -16.55
CA VAL A 910 17.09 32.32 -15.77
C VAL A 910 16.25 31.06 -15.84
N THR A 911 15.92 30.50 -14.69
CA THR A 911 15.24 29.20 -14.57
C THR A 911 14.08 29.28 -13.57
N GLY A 912 13.17 28.33 -13.65
CA GLY A 912 12.01 28.29 -12.77
C GLY A 912 11.03 27.19 -13.12
N GLU A 913 9.91 27.16 -12.40
CA GLU A 913 8.89 26.09 -12.49
C GLU A 913 7.46 26.65 -12.44
N SER A 914 6.47 25.91 -12.96
CA SER A 914 5.04 26.22 -12.84
C SER A 914 4.67 27.53 -13.56
N TYR A 915 3.98 28.46 -12.89
CA TYR A 915 3.72 29.83 -13.39
C TYR A 915 5.00 30.62 -13.74
N ALA A 916 6.21 30.14 -13.42
CA ALA A 916 7.43 30.71 -13.97
C ALA A 916 7.54 30.56 -15.50
N GLY A 917 6.69 29.76 -16.15
CA GLY A 917 6.43 29.84 -17.60
C GLY A 917 5.97 31.22 -18.08
N HIS A 918 5.45 32.07 -17.19
CA HIS A 918 5.27 33.50 -17.42
C HIS A 918 6.53 34.29 -17.06
N TYR A 919 7.00 34.15 -15.82
CA TYR A 919 8.09 34.98 -15.27
C TYR A 919 9.42 34.86 -16.05
N VAL A 920 9.81 33.64 -16.43
CA VAL A 920 11.13 33.35 -17.01
C VAL A 920 11.24 33.89 -18.45
N PRO A 921 10.30 33.62 -19.39
CA PRO A 921 10.35 34.21 -20.73
C PRO A 921 10.22 35.74 -20.70
N GLN A 922 9.31 36.30 -19.89
CA GLN A 922 9.10 37.75 -19.83
C GLN A 922 10.33 38.49 -19.26
N LEU A 923 10.95 37.96 -18.20
CA LEU A 923 12.20 38.53 -17.67
C LEU A 923 13.34 38.41 -18.69
N ALA A 924 13.50 37.25 -19.33
CA ALA A 924 14.51 37.04 -20.36
C ALA A 924 14.32 37.98 -21.56
N GLN A 925 13.08 38.23 -21.98
CA GLN A 925 12.75 39.20 -23.02
C GLN A 925 13.20 40.61 -22.62
N LEU A 926 12.82 41.08 -21.42
CA LEU A 926 13.24 42.40 -20.93
C LEU A 926 14.77 42.52 -20.79
N ILE A 927 15.48 41.45 -20.42
CA ILE A 927 16.96 41.40 -20.36
C ILE A 927 17.58 41.65 -21.74
N VAL A 928 17.04 41.00 -22.79
CA VAL A 928 17.48 41.12 -24.19
C VAL A 928 17.12 42.49 -24.78
N GLU A 929 15.86 42.91 -24.65
CA GLU A 929 15.34 44.16 -25.23
C GLU A 929 15.99 45.41 -24.61
N SER A 930 16.18 45.42 -23.29
CA SER A 930 16.86 46.53 -22.58
C SER A 930 18.34 46.67 -22.91
N ARG A 931 18.94 45.66 -23.59
CA ARG A 931 20.40 45.55 -23.82
C ARG A 931 21.19 45.72 -22.53
N SER A 932 20.66 45.17 -21.44
CA SER A 932 21.32 45.16 -20.13
C SER A 932 22.70 44.48 -20.21
N ASN A 933 23.63 44.86 -19.32
CA ASN A 933 24.97 44.25 -19.26
C ASN A 933 24.95 42.85 -18.60
N LEU A 934 23.92 42.06 -18.86
CA LEU A 934 23.71 40.70 -18.33
C LEU A 934 24.03 39.68 -19.43
N SER A 935 24.94 38.75 -19.17
CA SER A 935 25.38 37.73 -20.15
C SER A 935 24.39 36.55 -20.24
N LEU A 936 23.13 36.81 -20.58
CA LEU A 936 22.10 35.77 -20.70
C LEU A 936 22.47 34.75 -21.77
N LYS A 937 22.50 33.46 -21.41
CA LYS A 937 22.84 32.34 -22.32
C LYS A 937 21.67 31.43 -22.62
N GLY A 938 20.75 31.28 -21.68
CA GLY A 938 19.62 30.39 -21.83
C GLY A 938 18.59 30.52 -20.72
N ILE A 939 17.45 29.89 -20.95
CA ILE A 939 16.40 29.65 -19.96
C ILE A 939 16.05 28.17 -19.88
N ALA A 940 15.71 27.69 -18.69
CA ALA A 940 15.14 26.37 -18.48
C ALA A 940 13.88 26.48 -17.62
N ILE A 941 12.76 25.92 -18.08
CA ILE A 941 11.47 26.03 -17.40
C ILE A 941 10.87 24.65 -17.16
N GLY A 942 10.58 24.34 -15.89
CA GLY A 942 9.93 23.12 -15.44
C GLY A 942 8.41 23.26 -15.40
N ASN A 943 7.71 22.20 -15.80
CA ASN A 943 6.24 22.03 -15.75
C ASN A 943 5.47 23.34 -16.00
N PRO A 944 5.69 24.03 -17.14
CA PRO A 944 5.46 25.47 -17.23
C PRO A 944 4.12 25.82 -17.88
N LEU A 945 3.41 26.80 -17.32
CA LEU A 945 2.27 27.41 -18.03
C LEU A 945 2.78 28.27 -19.17
N LEU A 946 2.42 27.94 -20.42
CA LEU A 946 2.84 28.63 -21.64
C LEU A 946 1.65 29.04 -22.52
N GLU A 947 0.53 28.32 -22.46
CA GLU A 947 -0.73 28.62 -23.14
C GLU A 947 -1.93 27.98 -22.42
N PHE A 948 -2.64 28.75 -21.60
CA PHE A 948 -3.73 28.34 -20.70
C PHE A 948 -4.71 27.30 -21.28
N ASP A 949 -5.28 27.56 -22.45
CA ASP A 949 -6.27 26.66 -23.05
C ASP A 949 -5.67 25.35 -23.57
N THR A 950 -4.37 25.28 -23.87
CA THR A 950 -3.73 24.02 -24.27
C THR A 950 -3.24 23.26 -23.05
N ASP A 951 -2.47 23.92 -22.17
CA ASP A 951 -1.91 23.31 -20.95
C ASP A 951 -2.99 22.75 -20.03
N LEU A 952 -4.05 23.51 -19.76
CA LEU A 952 -5.09 23.08 -18.83
C LEU A 952 -6.11 22.12 -19.45
N ASN A 953 -6.24 22.03 -20.77
CA ASN A 953 -7.05 20.96 -21.37
C ASN A 953 -6.32 19.61 -21.38
N GLY A 954 -4.99 19.61 -21.40
CA GLY A 954 -4.19 18.40 -21.22
C GLY A 954 -4.49 17.66 -19.91
N GLN A 955 -4.96 18.37 -18.87
CA GLN A 955 -5.42 17.78 -17.61
C GLN A 955 -6.47 16.67 -17.82
N GLY A 956 -7.49 16.89 -18.67
CA GLY A 956 -8.59 15.93 -18.83
C GLY A 956 -8.14 14.60 -19.42
N GLU A 957 -7.27 14.66 -20.42
CA GLU A 957 -6.70 13.50 -21.10
C GLU A 957 -5.68 12.77 -20.22
N TYR A 958 -4.88 13.52 -19.45
CA TYR A 958 -3.96 12.98 -18.47
C TYR A 958 -4.71 12.26 -17.33
N TYR A 959 -5.72 12.90 -16.72
CA TYR A 959 -6.57 12.27 -15.70
C TYR A 959 -7.27 11.01 -16.23
N TRP A 960 -7.78 11.02 -17.45
CA TRP A 960 -8.45 9.87 -18.05
C TRP A 960 -7.50 8.69 -18.23
N SER A 961 -6.36 8.93 -18.89
CA SER A 961 -5.39 7.89 -19.24
C SER A 961 -4.65 7.30 -18.04
N HIS A 962 -4.45 8.08 -16.97
CA HIS A 962 -3.87 7.62 -15.70
C HIS A 962 -4.94 7.03 -14.75
N GLY A 963 -6.15 6.77 -15.25
CA GLY A 963 -7.21 6.09 -14.50
C GLY A 963 -7.88 6.92 -13.40
N LEU A 964 -7.66 8.23 -13.38
CA LEU A 964 -8.10 9.15 -12.33
C LEU A 964 -9.56 9.59 -12.50
N ILE A 965 -10.10 9.54 -13.72
CA ILE A 965 -11.52 9.77 -14.06
C ILE A 965 -12.11 8.66 -14.94
N SER A 966 -13.45 8.59 -15.01
CA SER A 966 -14.17 7.65 -15.88
C SER A 966 -14.23 8.11 -17.34
N ASP A 967 -14.51 7.18 -18.25
CA ASP A 967 -14.71 7.48 -19.69
C ASP A 967 -15.92 8.42 -19.90
N GLN A 968 -16.93 8.30 -19.03
CA GLN A 968 -18.08 9.20 -19.00
C GLN A 968 -17.66 10.63 -18.62
N THR A 969 -16.82 10.79 -17.59
CA THR A 969 -16.29 12.09 -17.18
C THR A 969 -15.39 12.70 -18.24
N TYR A 970 -14.55 11.90 -18.88
CA TYR A 970 -13.68 12.36 -19.96
C TYR A 970 -14.50 12.83 -21.17
N HIS A 971 -15.51 12.06 -21.58
CA HIS A 971 -16.45 12.46 -22.64
C HIS A 971 -17.22 13.73 -22.25
N LEU A 972 -17.70 13.86 -21.00
CA LEU A 972 -18.39 15.05 -20.51
C LEU A 972 -17.47 16.29 -20.51
N ALA A 973 -16.22 16.16 -20.11
CA ALA A 973 -15.25 17.24 -20.19
C ALA A 973 -15.02 17.68 -21.66
N ASN A 974 -14.78 16.72 -22.55
CA ASN A 974 -14.51 17.01 -23.96
C ASN A 974 -15.73 17.51 -24.77
N THR A 975 -16.96 17.32 -24.28
CA THR A 975 -18.20 17.66 -25.04
C THR A 975 -19.15 18.65 -24.37
N VAL A 976 -19.04 18.88 -23.05
CA VAL A 976 -19.96 19.74 -22.28
C VAL A 976 -19.25 20.95 -21.66
N CYS A 977 -18.07 20.76 -21.06
CA CYS A 977 -17.23 21.83 -20.53
C CYS A 977 -15.81 21.32 -20.27
N ASN A 978 -14.83 21.84 -21.02
CA ASN A 978 -13.45 21.35 -20.97
C ASN A 978 -12.67 21.91 -19.77
N PHE A 979 -11.52 21.32 -19.46
CA PHE A 979 -10.77 21.66 -18.25
C PHE A 979 -10.25 23.11 -18.25
N SER A 980 -9.98 23.72 -19.41
CA SER A 980 -9.64 25.15 -19.46
C SER A 980 -10.83 26.05 -19.16
N GLN A 981 -12.06 25.70 -19.61
CA GLN A 981 -13.28 26.42 -19.22
C GLN A 981 -13.61 26.19 -17.74
N ILE A 982 -13.44 24.97 -17.21
CA ILE A 982 -13.62 24.67 -15.78
C ILE A 982 -12.68 25.55 -14.92
N ASN A 983 -11.39 25.59 -15.23
CA ASN A 983 -10.44 26.41 -14.47
C ASN A 983 -10.77 27.91 -14.61
N ARG A 984 -11.11 28.38 -15.81
CA ARG A 984 -11.54 29.77 -16.08
C ARG A 984 -12.80 30.18 -15.29
N GLU A 985 -13.79 29.30 -15.16
CA GLU A 985 -15.00 29.55 -14.37
C GLU A 985 -14.74 29.46 -12.85
N GLY A 986 -13.91 28.51 -12.39
CA GLY A 986 -13.53 28.39 -10.97
C GLY A 986 -12.61 29.50 -10.44
N LEU A 987 -11.94 30.23 -11.35
CA LEU A 987 -11.16 31.43 -11.05
C LEU A 987 -11.96 32.74 -11.16
N ALA A 988 -13.21 32.70 -11.66
CA ALA A 988 -14.03 33.89 -11.82
C ALA A 988 -14.39 34.50 -10.44
N PRO A 989 -14.52 35.84 -10.31
CA PRO A 989 -14.83 36.50 -9.04
C PRO A 989 -16.16 36.12 -8.37
N SER A 990 -17.04 35.39 -9.06
CA SER A 990 -18.24 34.77 -8.50
C SER A 990 -17.95 33.46 -7.77
N GLY A 991 -16.96 32.67 -8.21
CA GLY A 991 -16.79 31.27 -7.84
C GLY A 991 -17.89 30.33 -8.36
N ASP A 992 -18.87 30.87 -9.09
CA ASP A 992 -20.03 30.15 -9.61
C ASP A 992 -19.73 29.54 -10.99
N TYR A 993 -19.76 28.21 -11.07
CA TYR A 993 -19.78 27.48 -12.34
C TYR A 993 -21.08 27.69 -13.11
N SER A 994 -20.99 27.78 -14.43
CA SER A 994 -22.12 27.67 -15.34
C SER A 994 -22.80 26.30 -15.18
N LYS A 995 -24.10 26.19 -15.47
CA LYS A 995 -24.83 24.92 -15.28
C LYS A 995 -24.21 23.71 -16.02
N PRO A 996 -23.67 23.84 -17.25
CA PRO A 996 -22.94 22.75 -17.90
C PRO A 996 -21.66 22.38 -17.14
N CYS A 997 -20.79 23.35 -16.85
CA CYS A 997 -19.53 23.10 -16.16
C CYS A 997 -19.73 22.57 -14.74
N GLY A 998 -20.73 23.05 -14.01
CA GLY A 998 -21.08 22.57 -12.67
C GLY A 998 -21.49 21.09 -12.63
N ILE A 999 -22.01 20.54 -13.74
CA ILE A 999 -22.28 19.09 -13.87
C ILE A 999 -20.96 18.32 -14.02
N VAL A 1000 -20.07 18.78 -14.91
CA VAL A 1000 -18.76 18.14 -15.14
C VAL A 1000 -17.89 18.22 -13.88
N VAL A 1001 -17.85 19.39 -13.24
CA VAL A 1001 -17.18 19.64 -11.94
C VAL A 1001 -17.71 18.73 -10.85
N ALA A 1002 -19.04 18.56 -10.73
CA ALA A 1002 -19.62 17.67 -9.72
C ALA A 1002 -19.27 16.21 -9.98
N GLN A 1003 -19.18 15.78 -11.24
CA GLN A 1003 -18.74 14.43 -11.60
C GLN A 1003 -17.25 14.23 -11.27
N ILE A 1004 -16.36 15.15 -11.68
CA ILE A 1004 -14.93 15.09 -11.33
C ILE A 1004 -14.74 15.06 -9.81
N SER A 1005 -15.47 15.91 -9.07
CA SER A 1005 -15.41 15.97 -7.60
C SER A 1005 -15.96 14.72 -6.90
N ALA A 1006 -16.72 13.88 -7.60
CA ALA A 1006 -17.21 12.60 -7.08
C ALA A 1006 -16.22 11.45 -7.31
N GLU A 1007 -15.45 11.52 -8.40
CA GLU A 1007 -14.40 10.55 -8.76
C GLU A 1007 -13.06 10.87 -8.04
N TRP A 1008 -12.79 12.15 -7.77
CA TRP A 1008 -11.60 12.69 -7.11
C TRP A 1008 -11.89 13.28 -5.72
N PRO A 1009 -11.64 12.52 -4.62
CA PRO A 1009 -11.70 13.04 -3.26
C PRO A 1009 -10.41 13.80 -2.90
N SER A 1010 -10.38 15.11 -3.16
CA SER A 1010 -9.19 15.99 -3.07
C SER A 1010 -8.35 15.91 -1.78
N GLN A 1011 -8.94 15.56 -0.64
CA GLN A 1011 -8.22 15.53 0.64
C GLN A 1011 -7.12 14.45 0.77
N ASN A 1012 -7.07 13.45 -0.13
CA ASN A 1012 -6.12 12.32 -0.06
C ASN A 1012 -5.40 12.02 -1.39
N PHE A 1013 -5.34 12.98 -2.32
CA PHE A 1013 -4.68 12.83 -3.62
C PHE A 1013 -3.81 14.05 -3.91
N ASP A 1014 -2.60 13.83 -4.42
CA ASP A 1014 -1.72 14.89 -4.89
C ASP A 1014 -1.81 15.00 -6.42
N ASN A 1015 -2.16 16.19 -6.93
CA ASN A 1015 -2.13 16.49 -8.36
C ASN A 1015 -0.77 17.00 -8.85
N TYR A 1016 0.13 17.38 -7.95
CA TYR A 1016 1.53 17.65 -8.27
C TYR A 1016 2.31 16.33 -8.47
N ASP A 1017 1.91 15.22 -7.82
CA ASP A 1017 2.45 13.87 -8.07
C ASP A 1017 1.37 12.77 -7.96
N VAL A 1018 0.85 12.32 -9.09
CA VAL A 1018 -0.23 11.31 -9.11
C VAL A 1018 0.17 9.94 -8.57
N THR A 1019 1.48 9.68 -8.39
CA THR A 1019 2.01 8.42 -7.84
C THR A 1019 2.40 8.50 -6.37
N SER A 1020 2.46 9.69 -5.76
CA SER A 1020 2.97 9.87 -4.40
C SER A 1020 1.92 9.82 -3.28
N ASP A 1021 2.39 9.63 -2.04
CA ASP A 1021 1.62 9.64 -0.80
C ASP A 1021 1.52 11.08 -0.26
N VAL A 1022 0.33 11.55 0.12
CA VAL A 1022 0.15 12.89 0.70
C VAL A 1022 0.73 13.01 2.12
N CYS A 1023 1.29 14.17 2.48
CA CYS A 1023 1.73 14.45 3.86
C CYS A 1023 0.53 14.66 4.81
N LEU A 1024 0.33 13.73 5.75
CA LEU A 1024 -0.80 13.70 6.71
C LEU A 1024 -0.57 14.53 7.99
N SER A 1025 0.11 15.68 7.89
CA SER A 1025 0.57 16.51 9.01
C SER A 1025 -0.56 17.14 9.85
N ASP A 1026 -0.21 17.54 11.08
CA ASP A 1026 -1.12 17.94 12.16
C ASP A 1026 -1.79 19.34 11.97
N GLY A 1027 -2.80 19.35 11.10
CA GLY A 1027 -3.83 20.39 10.98
C GLY A 1027 -3.74 21.22 9.71
N GLU A 1028 -4.76 21.07 8.86
CA GLU A 1028 -4.86 21.59 7.48
C GLU A 1028 -3.70 21.04 6.61
N SER A 1029 -4.00 19.99 5.84
CA SER A 1029 -3.04 19.36 4.90
C SER A 1029 -2.49 20.42 3.95
N GLN A 1030 -1.17 20.46 3.76
CA GLN A 1030 -0.55 21.61 3.07
C GLN A 1030 -0.93 21.69 1.59
N PHE A 1031 -1.36 20.59 0.98
CA PHE A 1031 -2.07 20.58 -0.30
C PHE A 1031 -3.28 21.53 -0.28
N GLY A 1032 -4.09 21.55 0.77
CA GLY A 1032 -5.17 22.52 0.91
C GLY A 1032 -4.69 23.99 0.94
N SER A 1033 -3.47 24.27 1.41
CA SER A 1033 -2.90 25.62 1.36
C SER A 1033 -2.36 26.00 -0.04
N LEU A 1034 -1.79 25.04 -0.76
CA LEU A 1034 -1.40 25.20 -2.17
C LEU A 1034 -2.65 25.32 -3.06
N GLU A 1035 -3.67 24.48 -2.86
CA GLU A 1035 -4.95 24.52 -3.59
C GLU A 1035 -5.74 25.81 -3.34
N GLN A 1036 -5.73 26.31 -2.10
CA GLN A 1036 -6.50 27.50 -1.73
C GLN A 1036 -5.83 28.82 -2.18
N HIS A 1037 -4.49 28.82 -2.37
CA HIS A 1037 -3.73 30.05 -2.66
C HIS A 1037 -2.95 30.07 -3.99
N SER A 1038 -2.71 28.93 -4.64
CA SER A 1038 -2.29 28.88 -6.05
C SER A 1038 -3.46 29.29 -6.96
N LEU A 1039 -3.17 29.92 -8.11
CA LEU A 1039 -4.19 30.13 -9.16
C LEU A 1039 -4.20 29.00 -10.20
N LEU A 1040 -3.27 28.04 -10.11
CA LEU A 1040 -3.17 26.89 -11.02
C LEU A 1040 -3.79 25.61 -10.45
N ALA A 1041 -4.24 25.63 -9.20
CA ALA A 1041 -4.88 24.49 -8.57
C ALA A 1041 -6.38 24.39 -8.94
N PRO A 1042 -6.87 23.22 -9.41
CA PRO A 1042 -8.29 23.03 -9.74
C PRO A 1042 -9.21 23.12 -8.50
N ARG A 1043 -10.21 24.01 -8.55
CA ARG A 1043 -11.08 24.34 -7.40
C ARG A 1043 -12.32 23.43 -7.25
N PHE A 1044 -12.09 22.12 -7.16
CA PHE A 1044 -13.14 21.13 -6.93
C PHE A 1044 -13.66 21.17 -5.47
N HIS A 1045 -14.82 21.80 -5.24
CA HIS A 1045 -15.44 21.96 -3.91
C HIS A 1045 -16.53 20.92 -3.63
N PRO A 1046 -16.56 20.34 -2.40
CA PRO A 1046 -17.48 20.89 -1.40
C PRO A 1046 -17.03 20.86 0.08
N VAL A 1047 -17.28 22.00 0.77
CA VAL A 1047 -17.68 22.19 2.18
C VAL A 1047 -17.03 21.37 3.33
N SER A 1048 -16.41 22.12 4.25
CA SER A 1048 -16.08 21.80 5.67
C SER A 1048 -14.85 20.90 5.97
N PRO A 1049 -13.82 21.43 6.66
CA PRO A 1049 -12.68 20.65 7.13
C PRO A 1049 -12.99 19.94 8.46
N LEU A 1050 -13.15 18.61 8.41
CA LEU A 1050 -12.92 17.78 9.59
C LEU A 1050 -11.41 17.77 9.88
N LYS A 1051 -11.01 18.41 10.98
CA LYS A 1051 -9.59 18.46 11.37
C LYS A 1051 -9.08 17.03 11.57
N SER A 1052 -7.85 16.76 11.12
CA SER A 1052 -7.16 15.48 11.35
C SER A 1052 -5.95 15.68 12.28
N LYS A 1053 -5.51 14.61 12.95
CA LYS A 1053 -4.32 14.57 13.81
C LYS A 1053 -3.78 13.16 13.94
N GLN A 1054 -2.66 12.92 13.28
CA GLN A 1054 -1.77 11.79 13.54
C GLN A 1054 -0.36 12.24 13.13
N SER A 1055 0.39 12.80 14.08
CA SER A 1055 1.78 13.21 13.85
C SER A 1055 2.67 12.00 13.57
N GLY A 1056 2.81 11.64 12.29
CA GLY A 1056 3.62 10.51 11.84
C GLY A 1056 4.47 10.87 10.62
N PHE A 1057 5.79 10.87 10.78
CA PHE A 1057 6.71 11.07 9.66
C PHE A 1057 6.81 9.79 8.83
N ARG A 1058 6.48 9.87 7.53
CA ARG A 1058 6.76 8.85 6.53
C ARG A 1058 7.79 9.38 5.53
N LYS A 1059 8.74 8.52 5.16
CA LYS A 1059 9.63 8.70 4.01
C LYS A 1059 9.22 7.73 2.92
N GLN A 1060 9.27 8.17 1.67
CA GLN A 1060 9.08 7.31 0.50
C GLN A 1060 10.47 6.87 0.01
N GLU A 1061 10.60 5.63 -0.50
CA GLU A 1061 11.83 5.14 -1.12
C GLU A 1061 11.58 4.90 -2.61
N ALA A 1062 12.23 5.70 -3.46
CA ALA A 1062 12.20 5.60 -4.92
C ALA A 1062 13.66 5.50 -5.44
N GLY A 1063 13.97 4.60 -6.38
CA GLY A 1063 15.34 4.40 -6.88
C GLY A 1063 16.42 4.00 -5.85
N GLY A 1064 16.06 3.78 -4.58
CA GLY A 1064 17.01 3.65 -3.46
C GLY A 1064 17.33 4.96 -2.73
N GLU A 1065 16.67 6.06 -3.08
CA GLU A 1065 16.77 7.37 -2.46
C GLU A 1065 15.55 7.64 -1.56
N SER A 1066 15.75 8.21 -0.37
CA SER A 1066 14.66 8.48 0.58
C SER A 1066 14.09 9.90 0.40
N ILE A 1067 12.92 10.02 -0.22
CA ILE A 1067 12.17 11.26 -0.39
C ILE A 1067 11.41 11.56 0.91
N ASP A 1068 11.42 12.83 1.35
CA ASP A 1068 10.63 13.28 2.51
C ASP A 1068 9.38 14.02 2.01
N LEU A 1069 8.24 13.31 2.07
CA LEU A 1069 6.92 13.79 1.63
C LEU A 1069 6.46 15.04 2.37
N CYS A 1070 6.99 15.28 3.57
CA CYS A 1070 6.65 16.40 4.43
C CYS A 1070 7.73 17.49 4.44
N VAL A 1071 8.59 17.56 3.42
CA VAL A 1071 9.67 18.57 3.35
C VAL A 1071 9.15 20.01 3.28
N GLN A 1072 8.00 20.25 2.64
CA GLN A 1072 7.35 21.58 2.62
C GLN A 1072 6.87 21.99 4.01
N ASP A 1073 6.16 21.08 4.70
CA ASP A 1073 5.73 21.17 6.09
C ASP A 1073 6.91 21.53 7.01
N GLN A 1074 8.03 20.83 6.84
CA GLN A 1074 9.26 21.04 7.60
C GLN A 1074 9.94 22.36 7.22
N THR A 1075 9.83 22.80 5.97
CA THR A 1075 10.33 24.09 5.48
C THR A 1075 9.51 25.26 6.02
N GLU A 1076 8.18 25.20 6.04
CA GLU A 1076 7.36 26.22 6.71
C GLU A 1076 7.65 26.28 8.20
N LYS A 1077 7.74 25.13 8.88
CA LYS A 1077 8.13 25.05 10.30
C LYS A 1077 9.53 25.62 10.53
N TYR A 1078 10.46 25.40 9.60
CA TYR A 1078 11.84 25.89 9.66
C TYR A 1078 11.95 27.39 9.36
N LEU A 1079 11.35 27.92 8.29
CA LEU A 1079 11.41 29.34 7.94
C LEU A 1079 10.51 30.23 8.84
N ASN A 1080 9.55 29.65 9.55
CA ASN A 1080 8.89 30.31 10.68
C ASN A 1080 9.67 30.27 11.99
N ARG A 1081 10.74 29.46 12.10
CA ARG A 1081 11.60 29.50 13.28
C ARG A 1081 12.28 30.85 13.37
N LYS A 1082 12.44 31.25 14.62
CA LYS A 1082 12.68 32.63 14.96
C LYS A 1082 14.18 32.93 14.88
N ASP A 1083 15.01 31.98 15.29
CA ASP A 1083 16.47 31.94 15.05
C ASP A 1083 16.85 31.72 13.57
N VAL A 1084 15.99 31.09 12.76
CA VAL A 1084 16.24 30.88 11.31
C VAL A 1084 16.07 32.17 10.53
N GLN A 1085 14.95 32.88 10.71
CA GLN A 1085 14.73 34.22 10.13
C GLN A 1085 15.89 35.18 10.46
N GLU A 1086 16.49 34.98 11.62
CA GLU A 1086 17.54 35.81 12.19
C GLU A 1086 18.90 35.55 11.55
N ALA A 1087 19.25 34.27 11.38
CA ALA A 1087 20.41 33.85 10.59
C ALA A 1087 20.25 34.14 9.08
N MET A 1088 19.04 34.40 8.60
CA MET A 1088 18.75 34.79 7.21
C MET A 1088 18.47 36.30 7.03
N HIS A 1089 18.56 37.10 8.10
CA HIS A 1089 18.31 38.56 8.10
C HIS A 1089 16.92 38.97 7.60
N ALA A 1090 16.00 38.00 7.62
CA ALA A 1090 14.66 38.06 7.08
C ALA A 1090 13.67 38.74 8.03
N LYS A 1091 12.67 39.42 7.45
CA LYS A 1091 11.64 40.18 8.17
C LYS A 1091 10.27 39.83 7.61
N LEU A 1092 9.27 39.78 8.47
CA LEU A 1092 7.87 39.64 8.08
C LEU A 1092 7.20 41.00 8.21
N VAL A 1093 6.88 41.60 7.07
CA VAL A 1093 6.31 42.96 6.94
C VAL A 1093 5.13 42.87 5.98
N GLY A 1094 3.98 43.45 6.35
CA GLY A 1094 2.76 43.38 5.55
C GLY A 1094 1.99 42.05 5.61
N VAL A 1095 2.50 41.05 6.34
CA VAL A 1095 1.89 39.71 6.50
C VAL A 1095 1.58 39.39 7.98
N ASN A 1096 0.81 38.33 8.25
CA ASN A 1096 0.24 37.99 9.56
C ASN A 1096 1.25 37.45 10.62
N ASN A 1097 2.49 37.97 10.66
CA ASN A 1097 3.61 37.52 11.51
C ASN A 1097 4.09 36.06 11.31
N THR A 1098 3.57 35.39 10.28
CA THR A 1098 3.99 34.08 9.78
C THR A 1098 4.50 34.19 8.34
N TRP A 1099 5.53 33.42 8.02
CA TRP A 1099 5.94 33.10 6.64
C TRP A 1099 5.04 31.94 6.15
N SER A 1100 4.77 31.88 4.85
CA SER A 1100 4.03 30.77 4.21
C SER A 1100 4.64 30.48 2.83
N LEU A 1101 4.49 29.24 2.36
CA LEU A 1101 5.08 28.79 1.10
C LEU A 1101 4.56 29.60 -0.10
N CYS A 1102 3.28 29.96 -0.09
CA CYS A 1102 2.64 30.87 -1.04
C CYS A 1102 2.00 32.06 -0.34
N SER A 1103 1.90 33.20 -1.04
CA SER A 1103 1.41 34.46 -0.46
C SER A 1103 -0.10 34.49 -0.29
N VAL A 1104 -0.54 34.82 0.92
CA VAL A 1104 -1.96 35.10 1.23
C VAL A 1104 -2.32 36.58 1.12
N VAL A 1105 -1.38 37.46 0.70
CA VAL A 1105 -1.59 38.91 0.62
C VAL A 1105 -1.52 39.49 -0.79
N VAL A 1106 -0.86 38.82 -1.74
CA VAL A 1106 -0.75 39.28 -3.13
C VAL A 1106 -2.04 38.96 -3.90
N ASN A 1107 -2.83 39.97 -4.25
CA ASN A 1107 -3.90 39.83 -5.24
C ASN A 1107 -3.29 39.95 -6.65
N TYR A 1108 -2.99 38.81 -7.26
CA TYR A 1108 -2.45 38.74 -8.61
C TYR A 1108 -3.56 38.90 -9.66
N ASP A 1109 -3.21 39.51 -10.79
CA ASP A 1109 -4.09 39.73 -11.93
C ASP A 1109 -4.32 38.40 -12.68
N TYR A 1110 -5.39 37.69 -12.33
CA TYR A 1110 -5.68 36.36 -12.89
C TYR A 1110 -5.88 36.39 -14.42
N TYR A 1111 -6.20 37.54 -15.02
CA TYR A 1111 -6.24 37.66 -16.49
C TYR A 1111 -4.86 37.46 -17.14
N ASN A 1112 -3.76 37.51 -16.38
CA ASN A 1112 -2.44 37.16 -16.90
C ASN A 1112 -2.28 35.67 -17.19
N LEU A 1113 -3.04 34.78 -16.54
CA LEU A 1113 -3.01 33.33 -16.82
C LEU A 1113 -3.33 33.05 -18.30
N GLU A 1114 -4.25 33.82 -18.91
CA GLU A 1114 -4.67 33.66 -20.30
C GLU A 1114 -3.77 34.39 -21.32
N ILE A 1115 -2.61 34.95 -20.91
CA ILE A 1115 -1.66 35.61 -21.82
C ILE A 1115 -0.58 34.60 -22.25
N PRO A 1116 -0.61 34.03 -23.47
CA PRO A 1116 0.31 32.97 -23.86
C PRO A 1116 1.76 33.47 -23.99
N THR A 1117 2.70 32.79 -23.34
CA THR A 1117 4.13 33.13 -23.38
C THR A 1117 4.93 32.28 -24.37
N ILE A 1118 4.33 31.26 -24.99
CA ILE A 1118 4.96 30.42 -26.01
C ILE A 1118 5.56 31.26 -27.18
N GLY A 1119 4.92 32.36 -27.56
CA GLY A 1119 5.46 33.31 -28.56
C GLY A 1119 6.66 34.14 -28.07
N VAL A 1120 6.75 34.40 -26.75
CA VAL A 1120 7.94 35.01 -26.12
C VAL A 1120 9.10 34.02 -26.11
N VAL A 1121 8.83 32.75 -25.79
CA VAL A 1121 9.80 31.65 -25.90
C VAL A 1121 10.34 31.56 -27.34
N GLY A 1122 9.48 31.59 -28.35
CA GLY A 1122 9.90 31.64 -29.76
C GLY A 1122 10.78 32.84 -30.10
N SER A 1123 10.44 34.01 -29.56
CA SER A 1123 11.22 35.24 -29.76
C SER A 1123 12.63 35.16 -29.13
N LEU A 1124 12.76 34.46 -28.01
CA LEU A 1124 14.05 34.20 -27.36
C LEU A 1124 14.91 33.18 -28.13
N VAL A 1125 14.29 32.08 -28.61
CA VAL A 1125 14.96 31.11 -29.51
C VAL A 1125 15.44 31.79 -30.80
N GLY A 1126 14.61 32.66 -31.38
CA GLY A 1126 14.94 33.48 -32.55
C GLY A 1126 16.08 34.46 -32.29
N SER A 1127 16.19 34.97 -31.06
CA SER A 1127 17.29 35.82 -30.58
C SER A 1127 18.58 35.05 -30.25
N GLY A 1128 18.59 33.71 -30.38
CA GLY A 1128 19.74 32.86 -30.11
C GLY A 1128 19.94 32.49 -28.63
N ILE A 1129 18.96 32.76 -27.77
CA ILE A 1129 18.95 32.28 -26.38
C ILE A 1129 18.56 30.79 -26.39
N ARG A 1130 19.32 29.94 -25.68
CA ARG A 1130 18.99 28.50 -25.57
C ARG A 1130 17.77 28.29 -24.68
N VAL A 1131 16.78 27.54 -25.15
CA VAL A 1131 15.60 27.18 -24.35
C VAL A 1131 15.57 25.67 -24.09
N LEU A 1132 15.42 25.32 -22.81
CA LEU A 1132 14.96 24.01 -22.38
C LEU A 1132 13.57 24.16 -21.73
N VAL A 1133 12.61 23.37 -22.20
CA VAL A 1133 11.35 23.12 -21.49
C VAL A 1133 11.42 21.68 -20.98
N TYR A 1134 11.10 21.47 -19.71
CA TYR A 1134 11.02 20.12 -19.15
C TYR A 1134 9.76 19.95 -18.31
N SER A 1135 9.29 18.71 -18.18
CA SER A 1135 8.16 18.36 -17.33
C SER A 1135 8.44 17.06 -16.59
N GLY A 1136 8.06 16.97 -15.32
CA GLY A 1136 7.85 15.68 -14.68
C GLY A 1136 6.68 14.92 -15.33
N ASP A 1137 6.77 13.59 -15.39
CA ASP A 1137 5.75 12.73 -16.01
C ASP A 1137 4.57 12.37 -15.08
N GLN A 1138 4.68 12.64 -13.77
CA GLN A 1138 3.63 12.43 -12.74
C GLN A 1138 2.85 13.71 -12.39
N ASP A 1139 3.07 14.80 -13.13
CA ASP A 1139 2.38 16.08 -12.94
C ASP A 1139 1.01 16.10 -13.62
N ALA A 1140 -0.05 16.29 -12.82
CA ALA A 1140 -1.40 16.52 -13.33
C ALA A 1140 -1.83 18.00 -13.35
N VAL A 1141 -1.05 18.91 -12.76
CA VAL A 1141 -1.33 20.35 -12.77
C VAL A 1141 -1.04 20.93 -14.15
N ILE A 1142 0.13 20.64 -14.73
CA ILE A 1142 0.53 21.04 -16.09
C ILE A 1142 1.13 19.81 -16.83
N PRO A 1143 0.28 18.88 -17.31
CA PRO A 1143 0.74 17.63 -17.88
C PRO A 1143 1.72 17.79 -19.05
N PHE A 1144 2.76 16.97 -19.04
CA PHE A 1144 3.81 16.98 -20.05
C PHE A 1144 3.27 16.78 -21.48
N THR A 1145 2.11 16.16 -21.66
CA THR A 1145 1.44 15.91 -22.94
C THR A 1145 1.13 17.23 -23.66
N ALA A 1146 0.48 18.18 -22.98
CA ALA A 1146 0.18 19.49 -23.53
C ALA A 1146 1.45 20.32 -23.76
N THR A 1147 2.39 20.28 -22.80
CA THR A 1147 3.69 20.97 -22.95
C THR A 1147 4.49 20.44 -24.15
N ARG A 1148 4.50 19.12 -24.40
CA ARG A 1148 5.11 18.49 -25.58
C ARG A 1148 4.50 19.02 -26.87
N ILE A 1149 3.17 19.07 -26.94
CA ILE A 1149 2.42 19.59 -28.09
C ILE A 1149 2.80 21.06 -28.35
N LEU A 1150 2.83 21.92 -27.31
CA LEU A 1150 3.18 23.34 -27.45
C LEU A 1150 4.61 23.55 -27.97
N VAL A 1151 5.60 22.83 -27.42
CA VAL A 1151 7.00 22.97 -27.86
C VAL A 1151 7.19 22.44 -29.29
N ASN A 1152 6.53 21.34 -29.65
CA ASN A 1152 6.58 20.79 -31.01
C ASN A 1152 5.87 21.69 -32.03
N ARG A 1153 4.75 22.32 -31.64
CA ARG A 1153 4.03 23.32 -32.44
C ARG A 1153 4.91 24.54 -32.69
N LEU A 1154 5.51 25.10 -31.64
CA LEU A 1154 6.44 26.23 -31.74
C LEU A 1154 7.64 25.91 -32.64
N ALA A 1155 8.26 24.74 -32.48
CA ALA A 1155 9.38 24.34 -33.34
C ALA A 1155 8.98 24.27 -34.82
N THR A 1156 7.77 23.80 -35.11
CA THR A 1156 7.20 23.73 -36.46
C THR A 1156 6.90 25.12 -37.03
N GLU A 1157 6.25 25.99 -36.25
CA GLU A 1157 5.98 27.39 -36.61
C GLU A 1157 7.26 28.18 -36.90
N MET A 1158 8.34 27.91 -36.17
CA MET A 1158 9.66 28.51 -36.37
C MET A 1158 10.49 27.86 -37.49
N GLY A 1159 10.03 26.77 -38.11
CA GLY A 1159 10.77 26.04 -39.14
C GLY A 1159 12.06 25.38 -38.62
N LEU A 1160 12.11 24.98 -37.35
CA LEU A 1160 13.27 24.33 -36.75
C LEU A 1160 13.28 22.83 -37.05
N ASN A 1161 14.29 22.38 -37.80
CA ASN A 1161 14.53 20.95 -37.99
C ASN A 1161 14.77 20.25 -36.65
N THR A 1162 14.10 19.12 -36.42
CA THR A 1162 14.40 18.19 -35.32
C THR A 1162 15.83 17.66 -35.49
N THR A 1163 16.73 18.01 -34.57
CA THR A 1163 18.14 17.59 -34.55
C THR A 1163 18.39 16.38 -33.66
N VAL A 1164 17.53 16.14 -32.67
CA VAL A 1164 17.42 14.86 -31.95
C VAL A 1164 15.94 14.46 -31.95
N PRO A 1165 15.57 13.31 -32.53
CA PRO A 1165 14.19 12.83 -32.52
C PRO A 1165 13.74 12.47 -31.10
N TYR A 1166 12.43 12.36 -30.88
CA TYR A 1166 11.87 11.92 -29.60
C TYR A 1166 12.41 10.54 -29.23
N LYS A 1167 13.18 10.46 -28.15
CA LYS A 1167 13.85 9.23 -27.69
C LYS A 1167 14.12 9.28 -26.19
N ALA A 1168 14.37 8.12 -25.58
CA ALA A 1168 14.83 8.06 -24.20
C ALA A 1168 16.21 8.73 -24.00
N TRP A 1169 16.44 9.32 -22.84
CA TRP A 1169 17.75 9.79 -22.36
C TRP A 1169 18.11 9.15 -21.03
N PHE A 1170 19.41 9.09 -20.72
CA PHE A 1170 19.94 8.33 -19.59
C PHE A 1170 20.59 9.19 -18.50
N ASP A 1171 20.47 8.74 -17.24
CA ASP A 1171 21.10 9.36 -16.08
C ASP A 1171 22.55 8.86 -15.87
N TYR A 1172 23.19 9.29 -14.77
CA TYR A 1172 24.58 8.94 -14.43
C TYR A 1172 24.80 7.44 -14.19
N ASP A 1173 23.76 6.67 -13.86
CA ASP A 1173 23.83 5.22 -13.63
C ASP A 1173 23.41 4.43 -14.88
N LYS A 1174 23.05 5.14 -15.96
CA LYS A 1174 22.45 4.62 -17.21
C LYS A 1174 21.05 4.05 -17.03
N GLN A 1175 20.29 4.53 -16.05
CA GLN A 1175 18.84 4.33 -16.01
C GLN A 1175 18.14 5.34 -16.92
N VAL A 1176 16.94 5.02 -17.39
CA VAL A 1176 16.12 5.96 -18.19
C VAL A 1176 15.76 7.15 -17.30
N GLY A 1177 16.31 8.32 -17.65
CA GLY A 1177 16.04 9.59 -17.00
C GLY A 1177 14.74 10.22 -17.48
N GLY A 1178 14.27 9.85 -18.67
CA GLY A 1178 13.03 10.32 -19.32
C GLY A 1178 13.16 10.26 -20.84
N TRP A 1179 12.35 11.03 -21.56
CA TRP A 1179 12.41 11.19 -23.02
C TRP A 1179 12.78 12.63 -23.39
N THR A 1180 13.37 12.86 -24.56
CA THR A 1180 13.76 14.19 -25.04
C THR A 1180 13.65 14.33 -26.55
N GLN A 1181 13.38 15.55 -27.00
CA GLN A 1181 13.39 15.94 -28.41
C GLN A 1181 14.03 17.33 -28.54
N VAL A 1182 14.92 17.50 -29.52
CA VAL A 1182 15.72 18.73 -29.69
C VAL A 1182 15.56 19.28 -31.10
N TYR A 1183 15.41 20.59 -31.20
CA TYR A 1183 15.14 21.32 -32.44
C TYR A 1183 16.18 22.43 -32.69
N GLY A 1184 16.66 22.49 -33.93
CA GLY A 1184 17.64 23.46 -34.39
C GLY A 1184 19.07 23.17 -33.94
N GLU A 1185 20.04 23.68 -34.71
CA GLU A 1185 21.46 23.56 -34.42
C GLU A 1185 21.82 24.14 -33.03
N ASN A 1186 22.78 23.52 -32.34
CA ASN A 1186 23.27 23.92 -31.01
C ASN A 1186 22.20 23.88 -29.89
N ASN A 1187 21.23 22.97 -30.02
CA ASN A 1187 20.17 22.69 -29.04
C ASN A 1187 19.30 23.93 -28.72
N LYS A 1188 18.97 24.72 -29.75
CA LYS A 1188 18.25 26.00 -29.64
C LYS A 1188 16.97 25.91 -28.81
N LEU A 1189 16.15 24.90 -29.08
CA LEU A 1189 14.93 24.57 -28.35
C LEU A 1189 14.95 23.08 -28.05
N SER A 1190 14.71 22.71 -26.79
CA SER A 1190 14.69 21.31 -26.33
C SER A 1190 13.47 21.07 -25.44
N PHE A 1191 12.83 19.91 -25.62
CA PHE A 1191 11.85 19.35 -24.69
C PHE A 1191 12.44 18.13 -23.98
N ALA A 1192 12.13 17.92 -22.70
CA ALA A 1192 12.45 16.68 -22.00
C ALA A 1192 11.41 16.33 -20.93
N THR A 1193 11.03 15.06 -20.83
CA THR A 1193 10.38 14.53 -19.63
C THR A 1193 11.42 14.07 -18.61
N ILE A 1194 11.05 14.03 -17.33
CA ILE A 1194 11.83 13.42 -16.25
C ILE A 1194 11.01 12.26 -15.68
N ARG A 1195 11.55 11.03 -15.73
CA ARG A 1195 10.83 9.80 -15.40
C ARG A 1195 10.62 9.62 -13.90
N GLY A 1196 9.38 9.37 -13.48
CA GLY A 1196 9.00 9.27 -12.07
C GLY A 1196 9.19 10.61 -11.37
N ALA A 1197 8.61 11.68 -11.92
CA ALA A 1197 8.77 13.02 -11.38
C ALA A 1197 7.46 13.80 -11.32
N SER A 1198 7.19 14.37 -10.15
CA SER A 1198 6.16 15.38 -9.88
C SER A 1198 6.33 16.68 -10.68
N HIS A 1199 5.34 17.57 -10.58
CA HIS A 1199 5.41 18.99 -10.94
C HIS A 1199 6.67 19.66 -10.38
N MET A 1200 7.05 19.32 -9.15
CA MET A 1200 8.27 19.74 -8.46
C MET A 1200 9.40 18.75 -8.75
N ALA A 1201 9.71 18.56 -10.04
CA ALA A 1201 10.57 17.49 -10.52
C ALA A 1201 11.96 17.38 -9.82
N PRO A 1202 12.63 18.48 -9.41
CA PRO A 1202 13.88 18.39 -8.65
C PRO A 1202 13.71 17.94 -7.19
N SER A 1203 12.49 17.87 -6.65
CA SER A 1203 12.19 17.30 -5.34
C SER A 1203 12.01 15.78 -5.39
N SER A 1204 11.20 15.30 -6.34
CA SER A 1204 10.79 13.88 -6.48
C SER A 1204 11.79 13.03 -7.27
N SER A 1205 12.45 13.60 -8.28
CA SER A 1205 13.47 12.91 -9.11
C SER A 1205 14.80 13.68 -9.09
N PRO A 1206 15.40 13.90 -7.89
CA PRO A 1206 16.47 14.88 -7.68
C PRO A 1206 17.74 14.56 -8.48
N LYS A 1207 18.13 13.27 -8.55
CA LYS A 1207 19.28 12.78 -9.33
C LYS A 1207 19.12 13.02 -10.84
N ARG A 1208 17.95 12.69 -11.40
CA ARG A 1208 17.61 12.87 -12.83
C ARG A 1208 17.57 14.36 -13.18
N SER A 1209 16.94 15.16 -12.32
CA SER A 1209 16.90 16.63 -12.43
C SER A 1209 18.30 17.26 -12.45
N LEU A 1210 19.22 16.86 -11.54
CA LEU A 1210 20.59 17.35 -11.57
C LEU A 1210 21.33 16.98 -12.86
N ALA A 1211 21.14 15.76 -13.39
CA ALA A 1211 21.75 15.33 -14.65
C ALA A 1211 21.28 16.20 -15.84
N LEU A 1212 19.97 16.48 -15.90
CA LEU A 1212 19.36 17.34 -16.91
C LEU A 1212 19.85 18.80 -16.82
N PHE A 1213 19.91 19.35 -15.60
CA PHE A 1213 20.46 20.68 -15.36
C PHE A 1213 21.94 20.79 -15.77
N ALA A 1214 22.76 19.78 -15.41
CA ALA A 1214 24.19 19.72 -15.73
C ALA A 1214 24.48 19.54 -17.23
N ALA A 1215 23.56 18.98 -18.01
CA ALA A 1215 23.63 18.97 -19.46
C ALA A 1215 23.30 20.37 -20.03
N PHE A 1216 22.20 20.97 -19.57
CA PHE A 1216 21.71 22.27 -20.02
C PHE A 1216 22.71 23.42 -19.83
N VAL A 1217 23.24 23.61 -18.62
CA VAL A 1217 24.19 24.72 -18.33
C VAL A 1217 25.51 24.53 -19.08
N ALA A 1218 25.94 23.28 -19.28
CA ALA A 1218 27.11 22.93 -20.08
C ALA A 1218 26.88 23.05 -21.60
N GLY A 1219 25.63 23.22 -22.05
CA GLY A 1219 25.28 23.27 -23.47
C GLY A 1219 25.48 21.95 -24.23
N ARG A 1220 25.36 20.83 -23.53
CA ARG A 1220 25.44 19.48 -24.12
C ARG A 1220 24.03 18.91 -24.34
N PRO A 1221 23.86 17.96 -25.27
CA PRO A 1221 22.70 17.07 -25.25
C PRO A 1221 22.61 16.30 -23.93
N LEU A 1222 21.43 15.76 -23.62
CA LEU A 1222 21.26 14.70 -22.62
C LEU A 1222 21.96 13.42 -23.12
N ALA A 1223 22.19 12.45 -22.23
CA ALA A 1223 23.00 11.28 -22.56
C ALA A 1223 22.22 10.21 -23.36
N ASP A 1224 22.93 9.61 -24.31
CA ASP A 1224 22.55 8.49 -25.19
C ASP A 1224 23.04 7.14 -24.64
#